data_AF-A0A235H3R7-F1
#
_entry.id   AF-A0A235H3R7-F1
#
_cell.length_a   1.000
_cell.length_b   1.000
_cell.length_c   1.000
_cell.angle_alpha   90.00
_cell.angle_beta   90.00
_cell.angle_gamma   90.00
#
_symmetry.space_group_name_H-M   'P 1'
#
loop_
_entity.id
_entity.type
_entity.pdbx_description
1 polymer ?
#
loop_
_entity_poly.entity_id
_entity_poly.type
_entity_poly.pdbx_seq_one_letter_code
_entity_poly.pdbx_strand_id
1 'polypeptide(L)'
;MDAGYGTITFNGTVNGAQALTATSTGAMVFNAAVGGTTALASLTTGTGYTSLVNVTTAGDQSYGGETSLMGSYATGNGAFTVAGPVTLAGTVTVDAGSGAVTFNGTVNGAQALTIAGTGTAQFNAEVGGTTALASLTTNAGVAASFLDVTTTGAQTHGAATTLNGTYSSANSPITFNGETTLAGTTAVDAGYGTITFNGTVNGAQALTATSTGAMVFNAAVGGTTALASLTTGTGYTSLVNVTTAGAQSYGGETSLMGSYATGNGAFTVAGPVTLAGAATVNAGSGAVTFNGTVNGAQALTVNGSGATQFNAAVGNTTALASLTTDADGTTSLTSVTTSGAQTYNDATTLNGAYQAGTVFTAAKAVTLGGDSRITGTGGVVLASTLDGGRALTLTSGSGDILLGGAVGGTSRLGALTINGGGTTTINNAVKAGSLATDATGITILNGGSVDTTGAQSYADAVTLGADTVLTGTQVSLSGGIDAAAAGRQGLTIAGNAALTGTLGARQALAALTVGGETLLTGATAVTSGAQTYGGAVRLAGSPSVLTGTGVTFAGTLDGGQALTVTSGTADAVFAGVVGGTERLGALTVNSAGQTRFAQSVRAASVATDVAGTLALNGGSVDTTGAQTYGERAVLGTDTRLTASTVVLAGGLDAATRGGQGLTIAGNAVVNGVVGGTQALSRLSLTGTAALNGGAVTTVAEQSYNGAVTLGADTVLTGGTVSLLNGGNAANAGVQGLTVNGDAVLAGVFGETGALRQIAVSGGTRLAGATVATTGGQRFGGSLTVAGASALTSNGGDLVFGGAVDSANRSALSLNGASIRASGDIGASGLMGDVTVRASGGVVYDGAVTVRSLTQTAGGESRFAKALTATGTDGLRLTGAGFTFGAAVNSAGSLALVTTNGAGTVTFGRDATVVTEGGFTQSGGSGIVLPASITAKTGPITLGAVASLPDGQASIAAGGPITMAGLQGKATMLTMASDGGALLIGQETGTALQKIDVLSLTVPKASSARMFGTVAGKTDALAASAIDSPLRAAPYFINNTPWGPTQEVSRVAATVVVVVPVPSTPGVTSLFTGTVTSAGLTPNALAAYAAPQVLTLAGAGAQPEVLSTGSGMGGSGMGGSAGAGTAPGTTRAGAQPEVLTTGPAPSVTGNQQTEKEEAR
;
A
#
# COMPACT_ATOMS: atom_id res chain seq x y z
N MET A 1 -43.80 117.25 -16.29
CA MET A 1 -43.92 118.07 -15.07
C MET A 1 -42.56 118.09 -14.40
N ASP A 2 -42.13 119.24 -13.88
CA ASP A 2 -40.89 119.36 -13.13
C ASP A 2 -41.14 120.17 -11.86
N ALA A 3 -40.56 119.74 -10.74
CA ALA A 3 -40.67 120.40 -9.44
C ALA A 3 -39.32 120.72 -8.79
N GLY A 4 -38.19 120.35 -9.42
CA GLY A 4 -36.84 120.57 -8.90
C GLY A 4 -36.57 119.84 -7.58
N TYR A 5 -36.89 120.47 -6.45
CA TYR A 5 -36.79 119.93 -5.09
C TYR A 5 -38.15 119.64 -4.43
N GLY A 6 -39.26 120.07 -5.05
CA GLY A 6 -40.61 119.96 -4.46
C GLY A 6 -41.26 118.59 -4.63
N THR A 7 -42.15 118.23 -3.69
CA THR A 7 -42.95 117.01 -3.78
C THR A 7 -44.02 117.11 -4.88
N ILE A 8 -44.15 116.07 -5.71
CA ILE A 8 -45.23 115.91 -6.69
C ILE A 8 -46.19 114.83 -6.16
N THR A 9 -47.48 115.15 -5.99
CA THR A 9 -48.47 114.19 -5.47
C THR A 9 -49.70 114.09 -6.38
N PHE A 10 -50.05 112.87 -6.79
CA PHE A 10 -51.27 112.54 -7.51
C PHE A 10 -52.24 111.79 -6.59
N ASN A 11 -53.36 112.44 -6.23
CA ASN A 11 -54.38 111.91 -5.31
C ASN A 11 -55.54 111.19 -6.00
N GLY A 12 -55.51 111.05 -7.33
CA GLY A 12 -56.56 110.40 -8.12
C GLY A 12 -55.98 109.76 -9.38
N THR A 13 -56.78 108.92 -10.02
CA THR A 13 -56.35 108.04 -11.13
C THR A 13 -55.80 108.83 -12.32
N VAL A 14 -54.56 108.57 -12.71
CA VAL A 14 -53.87 109.28 -13.81
C VAL A 14 -54.02 108.49 -15.10
N ASN A 15 -54.76 109.00 -16.11
CA ASN A 15 -55.11 108.25 -17.33
C ASN A 15 -54.89 109.05 -18.62
N GLY A 16 -54.80 108.34 -19.74
CA GLY A 16 -54.85 108.89 -21.10
C GLY A 16 -53.62 108.49 -21.93
N ALA A 17 -53.81 108.24 -23.23
CA ALA A 17 -52.81 107.66 -24.13
C ALA A 17 -51.67 108.62 -24.54
N GLN A 18 -51.06 109.31 -23.58
CA GLN A 18 -49.91 110.20 -23.74
C GLN A 18 -48.79 109.79 -22.76
N ALA A 19 -47.57 110.24 -23.00
CA ALA A 19 -46.44 110.00 -22.12
C ALA A 19 -46.48 110.95 -20.90
N LEU A 20 -46.19 110.44 -19.71
CA LEU A 20 -46.02 111.26 -18.51
C LEU A 20 -44.57 111.21 -18.03
N THR A 21 -43.86 112.34 -18.18
CA THR A 21 -42.58 112.57 -17.50
C THR A 21 -42.80 113.47 -16.29
N ALA A 22 -42.39 113.02 -15.10
CA ALA A 22 -42.47 113.75 -13.83
C ALA A 22 -41.10 113.79 -13.15
N THR A 23 -40.42 114.94 -13.16
CA THR A 23 -39.10 115.10 -12.56
C THR A 23 -39.19 115.82 -11.22
N SER A 24 -38.55 115.24 -10.20
CA SER A 24 -38.14 115.93 -8.99
C SER A 24 -36.97 115.18 -8.35
N THR A 25 -36.22 115.88 -7.51
CA THR A 25 -35.31 115.29 -6.50
C THR A 25 -36.03 115.12 -5.14
N GLY A 26 -37.17 115.79 -4.94
CA GLY A 26 -38.11 115.52 -3.87
C GLY A 26 -39.03 114.33 -4.19
N ALA A 27 -39.96 114.02 -3.29
CA ALA A 27 -40.81 112.85 -3.41
C ALA A 27 -41.85 112.94 -4.55
N MET A 28 -42.17 111.82 -5.18
CA MET A 28 -43.14 111.70 -6.28
C MET A 28 -44.13 110.57 -5.95
N VAL A 29 -45.34 110.94 -5.52
CA VAL A 29 -46.29 110.01 -4.87
C VAL A 29 -47.58 109.88 -5.68
N PHE A 30 -47.89 108.67 -6.12
CA PHE A 30 -49.12 108.31 -6.84
C PHE A 30 -50.00 107.46 -5.91
N ASN A 31 -50.98 108.09 -5.27
CA ASN A 31 -51.86 107.46 -4.28
C ASN A 31 -53.01 106.63 -4.90
N ALA A 32 -53.10 106.59 -6.22
CA ALA A 32 -54.13 105.90 -6.98
C ALA A 32 -53.54 105.35 -8.30
N ALA A 33 -54.26 104.44 -8.95
CA ALA A 33 -53.80 103.75 -10.15
C ALA A 33 -53.40 104.72 -11.30
N VAL A 34 -52.38 104.34 -12.04
CA VAL A 34 -51.90 105.05 -13.23
C VAL A 34 -52.23 104.17 -14.45
N GLY A 35 -52.90 104.73 -15.45
CA GLY A 35 -53.39 104.00 -16.63
C GLY A 35 -54.57 103.06 -16.39
N GLY A 36 -55.17 103.07 -15.19
CA GLY A 36 -56.18 102.10 -14.74
C GLY A 36 -57.51 102.05 -15.52
N THR A 37 -57.80 103.04 -16.37
CA THR A 37 -58.91 102.96 -17.35
C THR A 37 -58.45 103.19 -18.79
N THR A 38 -57.33 103.89 -18.98
CA THR A 38 -56.70 104.09 -20.29
C THR A 38 -55.20 104.28 -20.06
N ALA A 39 -54.43 103.26 -20.44
CA ALA A 39 -52.99 103.19 -20.26
C ALA A 39 -52.27 104.45 -20.76
N LEU A 40 -51.24 104.89 -20.03
CA LEU A 40 -50.35 105.96 -20.51
C LEU A 40 -49.49 105.45 -21.67
N ALA A 41 -49.05 106.32 -22.57
CA ALA A 41 -48.12 105.91 -23.63
C ALA A 41 -46.77 105.47 -23.03
N SER A 42 -46.31 106.14 -21.97
CA SER A 42 -45.19 105.73 -21.11
C SER A 42 -45.25 106.51 -19.78
N LEU A 43 -44.48 106.06 -18.78
CA LEU A 43 -44.28 106.76 -17.52
C LEU A 43 -42.77 106.89 -17.23
N THR A 44 -42.32 108.09 -16.88
CA THR A 44 -40.92 108.35 -16.50
C THR A 44 -40.86 109.23 -15.27
N THR A 45 -40.18 108.81 -14.20
CA THR A 45 -39.94 109.64 -13.00
C THR A 45 -38.48 110.02 -12.82
N GLY A 46 -38.25 111.16 -12.15
CA GLY A 46 -36.92 111.68 -11.83
C GLY A 46 -36.15 110.87 -10.77
N THR A 47 -35.07 111.45 -10.24
CA THR A 47 -34.15 110.79 -9.31
C THR A 47 -34.56 110.83 -7.84
N GLY A 48 -35.61 111.57 -7.49
CA GLY A 48 -36.18 111.59 -6.14
C GLY A 48 -36.97 110.31 -5.81
N TYR A 49 -37.27 110.13 -4.51
CA TYR A 49 -38.08 109.02 -4.01
C TYR A 49 -39.43 108.96 -4.74
N THR A 50 -39.77 107.84 -5.35
CA THR A 50 -41.03 107.61 -6.05
C THR A 50 -41.87 106.57 -5.32
N SER A 51 -43.17 106.79 -5.15
CA SER A 51 -44.10 105.80 -4.57
C SER A 51 -45.30 105.65 -5.48
N LEU A 52 -45.60 104.42 -5.92
CA LEU A 52 -46.68 104.15 -6.89
C LEU A 52 -47.59 103.02 -6.41
N VAL A 53 -48.82 103.01 -6.95
CA VAL A 53 -49.76 101.90 -6.82
C VAL A 53 -50.38 101.63 -8.18
N ASN A 54 -50.35 100.37 -8.66
CA ASN A 54 -51.00 99.89 -9.89
C ASN A 54 -50.77 100.75 -11.16
N VAL A 55 -49.77 100.43 -11.98
CA VAL A 55 -49.36 101.23 -13.16
C VAL A 55 -49.48 100.44 -14.47
N THR A 56 -50.30 100.93 -15.40
CA THR A 56 -50.48 100.35 -16.74
C THR A 56 -50.05 101.34 -17.84
N THR A 57 -49.14 100.91 -18.72
CA THR A 57 -48.63 101.68 -19.86
C THR A 57 -48.73 100.88 -21.17
N ALA A 58 -48.73 101.58 -22.31
CA ALA A 58 -48.59 100.96 -23.63
C ALA A 58 -47.11 100.76 -24.00
N GLY A 59 -46.24 101.70 -23.64
CA GLY A 59 -44.78 101.61 -23.72
C GLY A 59 -44.13 101.65 -22.34
N ASP A 60 -42.93 102.22 -22.26
CA ASP A 60 -42.01 102.04 -21.14
C ASP A 60 -42.48 102.61 -19.79
N GLN A 61 -41.98 102.01 -18.71
CA GLN A 61 -42.01 102.53 -17.34
C GLN A 61 -40.57 102.68 -16.84
N SER A 62 -40.17 103.89 -16.46
CA SER A 62 -38.79 104.19 -16.03
C SER A 62 -38.79 105.04 -14.77
N TYR A 63 -38.11 104.58 -13.72
CA TYR A 63 -38.11 105.21 -12.40
C TYR A 63 -36.67 105.56 -12.00
N GLY A 64 -36.34 106.84 -12.00
CA GLY A 64 -34.96 107.33 -11.88
C GLY A 64 -34.35 107.31 -10.47
N GLY A 65 -35.14 107.04 -9.43
CA GLY A 65 -34.74 107.16 -8.02
C GLY A 65 -35.09 105.93 -7.17
N GLU A 66 -34.97 106.08 -5.86
CA GLU A 66 -35.51 105.12 -4.88
C GLU A 66 -37.02 104.96 -5.11
N THR A 67 -37.54 103.72 -5.14
CA THR A 67 -38.92 103.46 -5.58
C THR A 67 -39.67 102.50 -4.67
N SER A 68 -40.78 102.96 -4.09
CA SER A 68 -41.76 102.14 -3.39
C SER A 68 -42.84 101.61 -4.35
N LEU A 69 -43.00 100.28 -4.39
CA LEU A 69 -43.92 99.58 -5.30
C LEU A 69 -45.03 98.83 -4.53
N MET A 70 -46.25 98.84 -5.08
CA MET A 70 -47.40 98.08 -4.59
C MET A 70 -48.39 97.77 -5.73
N GLY A 71 -48.76 96.49 -5.87
CA GLY A 71 -49.73 96.03 -6.88
C GLY A 71 -49.11 95.70 -8.24
N SER A 72 -49.87 95.89 -9.31
CA SER A 72 -49.52 95.43 -10.67
C SER A 72 -48.90 96.52 -11.54
N TYR A 73 -47.84 96.19 -12.28
CA TYR A 73 -47.08 97.09 -13.14
C TYR A 73 -47.00 96.48 -14.54
N ALA A 74 -47.89 96.89 -15.45
CA ALA A 74 -48.07 96.29 -16.76
C ALA A 74 -47.64 97.22 -17.91
N THR A 75 -46.94 96.70 -18.91
CA THR A 75 -46.59 97.44 -20.14
C THR A 75 -47.11 96.73 -21.40
N GLY A 76 -47.35 97.47 -22.47
CA GLY A 76 -47.70 96.93 -23.79
C GLY A 76 -46.49 96.43 -24.60
N ASN A 77 -45.57 95.70 -23.96
CA ASN A 77 -44.24 95.29 -24.46
C ASN A 77 -43.14 96.38 -24.37
N GLY A 78 -43.38 97.45 -23.62
CA GLY A 78 -42.35 98.44 -23.25
C GLY A 78 -41.46 97.96 -22.10
N ALA A 79 -40.26 98.51 -21.95
CA ALA A 79 -39.37 98.17 -20.86
C ALA A 79 -39.88 98.68 -19.50
N PHE A 80 -39.67 97.93 -18.43
CA PHE A 80 -39.80 98.37 -17.05
C PHE A 80 -38.39 98.55 -16.47
N THR A 81 -38.06 99.70 -15.89
CA THR A 81 -36.73 99.97 -15.32
C THR A 81 -36.82 100.77 -14.04
N VAL A 82 -36.15 100.32 -12.98
CA VAL A 82 -35.87 101.13 -11.78
C VAL A 82 -34.35 101.33 -11.64
N ALA A 83 -33.94 102.59 -11.51
CA ALA A 83 -32.53 102.97 -11.37
C ALA A 83 -32.02 102.92 -9.92
N GLY A 84 -32.85 103.32 -8.95
CA GLY A 84 -32.50 103.30 -7.52
C GLY A 84 -32.93 102.03 -6.77
N PRO A 85 -32.77 102.01 -5.44
CA PRO A 85 -33.27 100.93 -4.59
C PRO A 85 -34.81 100.81 -4.64
N VAL A 86 -35.33 99.61 -4.42
CA VAL A 86 -36.76 99.31 -4.39
C VAL A 86 -37.19 98.79 -3.04
N THR A 87 -38.32 99.31 -2.55
CA THR A 87 -39.05 98.75 -1.40
C THR A 87 -40.42 98.24 -1.87
N LEU A 88 -40.76 96.99 -1.54
CA LEU A 88 -42.08 96.42 -1.79
C LEU A 88 -43.00 96.72 -0.60
N ALA A 89 -43.92 97.67 -0.77
CA ALA A 89 -44.90 98.04 0.26
C ALA A 89 -46.09 97.05 0.35
N GLY A 90 -46.34 96.30 -0.72
CA GLY A 90 -47.27 95.17 -0.77
C GLY A 90 -46.77 94.12 -1.78
N THR A 91 -47.56 93.08 -2.05
CA THR A 91 -47.28 92.17 -3.18
C THR A 91 -47.17 92.97 -4.48
N VAL A 92 -46.17 92.65 -5.30
CA VAL A 92 -45.90 93.31 -6.58
C VAL A 92 -45.86 92.30 -7.71
N THR A 93 -46.56 92.61 -8.80
CA THR A 93 -46.45 91.91 -10.08
C THR A 93 -45.97 92.87 -11.14
N VAL A 94 -44.95 92.51 -11.91
CA VAL A 94 -44.48 93.26 -13.09
C VAL A 94 -44.70 92.42 -14.34
N ASP A 95 -45.51 92.91 -15.28
CA ASP A 95 -45.78 92.28 -16.56
C ASP A 95 -45.43 93.23 -17.71
N ALA A 96 -44.17 93.17 -18.16
CA ALA A 96 -43.70 93.98 -19.27
C ALA A 96 -44.05 93.38 -20.65
N GLY A 97 -44.91 92.36 -20.75
CA GLY A 97 -45.07 91.59 -21.99
C GLY A 97 -43.71 91.00 -22.43
N SER A 98 -43.33 91.19 -23.69
CA SER A 98 -41.98 90.83 -24.18
C SER A 98 -40.88 91.87 -23.85
N GLY A 99 -41.23 92.98 -23.21
CA GLY A 99 -40.29 94.03 -22.78
C GLY A 99 -39.38 93.59 -21.63
N ALA A 100 -38.19 94.18 -21.55
CA ALA A 100 -37.23 93.91 -20.49
C ALA A 100 -37.66 94.52 -19.14
N VAL A 101 -37.41 93.80 -18.04
CA VAL A 101 -37.63 94.24 -16.66
C VAL A 101 -36.28 94.35 -15.95
N THR A 102 -35.89 95.55 -15.57
CA THR A 102 -34.54 95.85 -15.05
C THR A 102 -34.61 96.55 -13.69
N PHE A 103 -33.92 96.00 -12.70
CA PHE A 103 -33.71 96.60 -11.39
C PHE A 103 -32.20 96.85 -11.18
N ASN A 104 -31.81 98.13 -11.06
CA ASN A 104 -30.41 98.52 -10.90
C ASN A 104 -29.99 98.72 -9.43
N GLY A 105 -30.93 99.06 -8.54
CA GLY A 105 -30.73 99.06 -7.09
C GLY A 105 -31.28 97.81 -6.42
N THR A 106 -30.99 97.65 -5.12
CA THR A 106 -31.44 96.51 -4.31
C THR A 106 -32.96 96.44 -4.20
N VAL A 107 -33.54 95.24 -4.17
CA VAL A 107 -35.01 95.06 -4.12
C VAL A 107 -35.40 94.37 -2.81
N ASN A 108 -36.03 95.09 -1.87
CA ASN A 108 -36.28 94.62 -0.51
C ASN A 108 -37.74 94.75 -0.07
N GLY A 109 -38.14 94.00 0.96
CA GLY A 109 -39.45 94.10 1.60
C GLY A 109 -40.12 92.73 1.75
N ALA A 110 -40.78 92.48 2.88
CA ALA A 110 -41.35 91.18 3.25
C ALA A 110 -42.65 90.83 2.49
N GLN A 111 -42.60 90.90 1.16
CA GLN A 111 -43.72 90.77 0.23
C GLN A 111 -43.32 89.89 -0.96
N ALA A 112 -44.30 89.38 -1.70
CA ALA A 112 -44.06 88.56 -2.90
C ALA A 112 -43.77 89.44 -4.12
N LEU A 113 -42.75 89.09 -4.90
CA LEU A 113 -42.45 89.69 -6.20
C LEU A 113 -42.67 88.67 -7.33
N THR A 114 -43.51 89.00 -8.30
CA THR A 114 -43.75 88.20 -9.51
C THR A 114 -43.40 89.00 -10.74
N ILE A 115 -42.44 88.55 -11.53
CA ILE A 115 -42.19 89.05 -12.88
C ILE A 115 -42.91 88.11 -13.84
N ALA A 116 -44.04 88.55 -14.40
CA ALA A 116 -44.98 87.71 -15.15
C ALA A 116 -44.74 87.71 -16.67
N GLY A 117 -44.19 88.80 -17.20
CA GLY A 117 -43.93 88.98 -18.64
C GLY A 117 -42.86 88.04 -19.19
N THR A 118 -42.83 87.89 -20.51
CA THR A 118 -41.97 86.94 -21.25
C THR A 118 -40.61 87.51 -21.67
N GLY A 119 -40.34 88.81 -21.48
CA GLY A 119 -39.05 89.44 -21.77
C GLY A 119 -37.90 88.97 -20.87
N THR A 120 -36.82 89.76 -20.81
CA THR A 120 -35.69 89.50 -19.89
C THR A 120 -35.94 90.11 -18.51
N ALA A 121 -35.49 89.44 -17.45
CA ALA A 121 -35.58 89.93 -16.06
C ALA A 121 -34.18 90.09 -15.43
N GLN A 122 -33.71 91.33 -15.27
CA GLN A 122 -32.34 91.63 -14.86
C GLN A 122 -32.31 92.37 -13.51
N PHE A 123 -31.64 91.78 -12.52
CA PHE A 123 -31.42 92.35 -11.20
C PHE A 123 -29.90 92.53 -10.99
N ASN A 124 -29.45 93.79 -11.02
CA ASN A 124 -28.02 94.15 -10.97
C ASN A 124 -27.48 94.39 -9.54
N ALA A 125 -28.31 94.11 -8.52
CA ALA A 125 -27.99 94.27 -7.10
C ALA A 125 -28.77 93.23 -6.28
N GLU A 126 -28.49 93.15 -4.97
CA GLU A 126 -29.12 92.21 -4.03
C GLU A 126 -30.66 92.29 -4.03
N VAL A 127 -31.31 91.13 -4.07
CA VAL A 127 -32.76 90.96 -3.87
C VAL A 127 -32.99 90.37 -2.48
N GLY A 128 -33.65 91.12 -1.60
CA GLY A 128 -33.99 90.72 -0.24
C GLY A 128 -32.85 90.79 0.79
N GLY A 129 -31.69 91.35 0.44
CA GLY A 129 -30.49 91.37 1.29
C GLY A 129 -30.63 92.11 2.63
N THR A 130 -31.47 93.15 2.71
CA THR A 130 -31.78 93.85 3.98
C THR A 130 -33.14 93.49 4.56
N THR A 131 -34.09 93.09 3.72
CA THR A 131 -35.39 92.54 4.14
C THR A 131 -35.86 91.54 3.08
N ALA A 132 -35.73 90.25 3.42
CA ALA A 132 -36.03 89.12 2.55
C ALA A 132 -37.44 89.18 1.96
N LEU A 133 -37.58 88.81 0.69
CA LEU A 133 -38.90 88.77 0.04
C LEU A 133 -39.74 87.60 0.58
N ALA A 134 -41.06 87.76 0.61
CA ALA A 134 -41.96 86.64 0.96
C ALA A 134 -41.91 85.53 -0.09
N SER A 135 -41.69 85.86 -1.36
CA SER A 135 -41.34 84.92 -2.43
C SER A 135 -40.82 85.68 -3.65
N LEU A 136 -40.14 84.96 -4.56
CA LEU A 136 -39.76 85.47 -5.87
C LEU A 136 -40.23 84.50 -6.96
N THR A 137 -40.95 85.01 -7.95
CA THR A 137 -41.30 84.25 -9.17
C THR A 137 -40.89 85.05 -10.40
N THR A 138 -40.17 84.45 -11.34
CA THR A 138 -39.84 85.08 -12.63
C THR A 138 -40.23 84.18 -13.80
N ASN A 139 -41.40 84.46 -14.39
CA ASN A 139 -41.98 83.78 -15.56
C ASN A 139 -41.44 84.31 -16.91
N ALA A 140 -40.29 85.00 -16.87
CA ALA A 140 -39.54 85.44 -18.03
C ALA A 140 -39.33 84.29 -19.03
N GLY A 141 -39.58 84.55 -20.31
CA GLY A 141 -39.53 83.57 -21.39
C GLY A 141 -38.19 83.56 -22.14
N VAL A 142 -37.42 84.65 -22.04
CA VAL A 142 -36.09 84.77 -22.66
C VAL A 142 -34.99 84.40 -21.66
N ALA A 143 -34.77 85.23 -20.64
CA ALA A 143 -33.72 85.01 -19.64
C ALA A 143 -33.99 85.77 -18.33
N ALA A 144 -33.45 85.28 -17.22
CA ALA A 144 -33.36 85.99 -15.96
C ALA A 144 -31.88 86.09 -15.51
N SER A 145 -31.51 87.13 -14.76
CA SER A 145 -30.16 87.33 -14.23
C SER A 145 -30.19 88.02 -12.88
N PHE A 146 -29.40 87.53 -11.93
CA PHE A 146 -29.35 88.02 -10.54
C PHE A 146 -27.91 88.01 -10.00
N LEU A 147 -27.65 88.80 -8.96
CA LEU A 147 -26.48 88.63 -8.10
C LEU A 147 -26.86 87.71 -6.93
N ASP A 148 -27.60 88.25 -5.95
CA ASP A 148 -28.01 87.54 -4.74
C ASP A 148 -29.54 87.63 -4.56
N VAL A 149 -30.17 86.57 -4.04
CA VAL A 149 -31.61 86.48 -3.81
C VAL A 149 -31.91 85.80 -2.46
N THR A 150 -32.50 86.54 -1.53
CA THR A 150 -32.87 86.06 -0.19
C THR A 150 -34.37 86.17 0.06
N THR A 151 -35.01 85.05 0.41
CA THR A 151 -36.48 84.94 0.59
C THR A 151 -36.86 84.19 1.86
N THR A 152 -38.06 84.46 2.40
CA THR A 152 -38.65 83.65 3.48
C THR A 152 -39.54 82.52 2.95
N GLY A 153 -40.10 82.68 1.75
CA GLY A 153 -40.81 81.64 1.01
C GLY A 153 -40.08 81.21 -0.27
N ALA A 154 -40.82 80.60 -1.19
CA ALA A 154 -40.24 79.94 -2.37
C ALA A 154 -39.62 80.90 -3.40
N GLN A 155 -38.63 80.38 -4.14
CA GLN A 155 -38.05 81.01 -5.34
C GLN A 155 -38.36 80.14 -6.57
N THR A 156 -38.92 80.72 -7.63
CA THR A 156 -39.30 80.01 -8.86
C THR A 156 -38.88 80.78 -10.10
N HIS A 157 -37.85 80.30 -10.78
CA HIS A 157 -37.29 80.89 -11.99
C HIS A 157 -37.75 80.09 -13.21
N GLY A 158 -38.74 80.62 -13.94
CA GLY A 158 -39.27 80.03 -15.18
C GLY A 158 -38.28 80.05 -16.35
N ALA A 159 -37.46 81.09 -16.41
CA ALA A 159 -36.54 81.37 -17.51
C ALA A 159 -35.27 80.49 -17.51
N ALA A 160 -34.53 80.54 -18.62
CA ALA A 160 -33.08 80.33 -18.55
C ALA A 160 -32.47 81.40 -17.62
N THR A 161 -31.62 81.01 -16.67
CA THR A 161 -31.22 81.88 -15.55
C THR A 161 -29.70 81.96 -15.39
N THR A 162 -29.17 83.19 -15.35
CA THR A 162 -27.76 83.47 -15.03
C THR A 162 -27.61 83.73 -13.54
N LEU A 163 -26.69 83.00 -12.89
CA LEU A 163 -26.42 83.06 -11.45
C LEU A 163 -25.01 83.62 -11.18
N ASN A 164 -24.90 84.50 -10.18
CA ASN A 164 -23.64 85.23 -9.89
C ASN A 164 -23.44 85.52 -8.39
N GLY A 165 -24.00 84.70 -7.50
CA GLY A 165 -23.97 84.94 -6.05
C GLY A 165 -24.75 83.91 -5.23
N THR A 166 -25.43 84.37 -4.19
CA THR A 166 -26.09 83.54 -3.17
C THR A 166 -27.62 83.57 -3.29
N TYR A 167 -28.25 82.39 -3.24
CA TYR A 167 -29.69 82.20 -3.42
C TYR A 167 -30.22 81.45 -2.20
N SER A 168 -30.78 82.17 -1.23
CA SER A 168 -31.18 81.61 0.07
C SER A 168 -32.70 81.69 0.30
N SER A 169 -33.29 80.61 0.82
CA SER A 169 -34.67 80.59 1.29
C SER A 169 -34.78 80.12 2.73
N ALA A 170 -35.74 80.66 3.48
CA ALA A 170 -36.10 80.10 4.77
C ALA A 170 -36.94 78.82 4.58
N ASN A 171 -36.26 77.67 4.45
CA ASN A 171 -36.87 76.34 4.46
C ASN A 171 -37.89 76.08 3.34
N SER A 172 -37.74 76.74 2.19
CA SER A 172 -38.73 76.79 1.11
C SER A 172 -38.13 76.37 -0.24
N PRO A 173 -38.92 75.86 -1.20
CA PRO A 173 -38.36 75.40 -2.47
C PRO A 173 -37.66 76.50 -3.28
N ILE A 174 -36.53 76.16 -3.89
CA ILE A 174 -35.82 76.97 -4.90
C ILE A 174 -35.81 76.16 -6.20
N THR A 175 -36.42 76.69 -7.26
CA THR A 175 -36.61 75.96 -8.53
C THR A 175 -36.16 76.79 -9.74
N PHE A 176 -35.29 76.21 -10.56
CA PHE A 176 -34.84 76.74 -11.85
C PHE A 176 -35.39 75.84 -12.97
N ASN A 177 -36.30 76.39 -13.79
CA ASN A 177 -37.01 75.63 -14.83
C ASN A 177 -36.28 75.60 -16.17
N GLY A 178 -35.64 76.70 -16.57
CA GLY A 178 -34.81 76.76 -17.76
C GLY A 178 -33.35 76.36 -17.52
N GLU A 179 -32.52 76.52 -18.55
CA GLU A 179 -31.07 76.32 -18.44
C GLU A 179 -30.42 77.33 -17.49
N THR A 180 -29.47 76.87 -16.69
CA THR A 180 -28.79 77.67 -15.67
C THR A 180 -27.34 77.91 -16.07
N THR A 181 -26.91 79.18 -16.10
CA THR A 181 -25.53 79.58 -16.40
C THR A 181 -24.89 80.22 -15.17
N LEU A 182 -23.74 79.70 -14.73
CA LEU A 182 -22.98 80.26 -13.61
C LEU A 182 -21.96 81.28 -14.15
N ALA A 183 -22.25 82.57 -13.94
CA ALA A 183 -21.33 83.67 -14.24
C ALA A 183 -20.33 83.91 -13.10
N GLY A 184 -20.70 83.52 -11.87
CA GLY A 184 -19.85 83.58 -10.68
C GLY A 184 -19.97 82.33 -9.82
N THR A 185 -19.14 82.24 -8.78
CA THR A 185 -19.27 81.18 -7.75
C THR A 185 -20.64 81.29 -7.10
N THR A 186 -21.41 80.22 -7.16
CA THR A 186 -22.84 80.23 -6.82
C THR A 186 -23.12 79.32 -5.63
N ALA A 187 -23.90 79.84 -4.67
CA ALA A 187 -24.43 79.05 -3.56
C ALA A 187 -25.95 79.12 -3.54
N VAL A 188 -26.62 77.98 -3.43
CA VAL A 188 -28.07 77.87 -3.32
C VAL A 188 -28.39 77.15 -2.01
N ASP A 189 -29.07 77.80 -1.07
CA ASP A 189 -29.45 77.22 0.22
C ASP A 189 -30.96 77.29 0.43
N ALA A 190 -31.59 76.14 0.63
CA ALA A 190 -33.04 76.03 0.85
C ALA A 190 -33.40 75.51 2.25
N GLY A 191 -32.44 75.24 3.13
CA GLY A 191 -32.67 74.67 4.47
C GLY A 191 -33.35 73.29 4.41
N TYR A 192 -34.63 73.22 4.81
CA TYR A 192 -35.48 72.02 4.62
C TYR A 192 -36.16 71.93 3.23
N GLY A 193 -36.11 72.98 2.42
CA GLY A 193 -36.79 73.09 1.13
C GLY A 193 -36.07 72.37 -0.02
N THR A 194 -36.83 71.94 -1.04
CA THR A 194 -36.27 71.28 -2.23
C THR A 194 -35.54 72.27 -3.14
N ILE A 195 -34.32 71.94 -3.57
CA ILE A 195 -33.61 72.61 -4.67
C ILE A 195 -33.84 71.81 -5.95
N THR A 196 -34.31 72.44 -7.03
CA THR A 196 -34.57 71.79 -8.32
C THR A 196 -33.94 72.56 -9.49
N PHE A 197 -33.18 71.86 -10.33
CA PHE A 197 -32.72 72.32 -11.64
C PHE A 197 -33.32 71.41 -12.73
N ASN A 198 -34.21 71.96 -13.55
CA ASN A 198 -34.87 71.22 -14.63
C ASN A 198 -34.14 71.33 -15.98
N GLY A 199 -33.52 72.48 -16.26
CA GLY A 199 -32.61 72.65 -17.41
C GLY A 199 -31.17 72.23 -17.10
N THR A 200 -30.30 72.32 -18.11
CA THR A 200 -28.86 72.07 -17.93
C THR A 200 -28.24 73.10 -16.98
N VAL A 201 -27.15 72.77 -16.29
CA VAL A 201 -26.41 73.70 -15.41
C VAL A 201 -24.97 73.80 -15.89
N ASN A 202 -24.51 74.97 -16.35
CA ASN A 202 -23.20 75.13 -17.01
C ASN A 202 -22.46 76.39 -16.55
N GLY A 203 -21.14 76.42 -16.75
CA GLY A 203 -20.28 77.58 -16.46
C GLY A 203 -19.09 77.19 -15.60
N ALA A 204 -17.93 77.81 -15.83
CA ALA A 204 -16.63 77.40 -15.28
C ALA A 204 -16.42 77.75 -13.78
N GLN A 205 -17.50 77.77 -13.01
CA GLN A 205 -17.57 78.24 -11.63
C GLN A 205 -17.97 77.10 -10.67
N ALA A 206 -17.79 77.31 -9.38
CA ALA A 206 -18.22 76.34 -8.36
C ALA A 206 -19.72 76.52 -8.04
N LEU A 207 -20.43 75.40 -7.87
CA LEU A 207 -21.80 75.37 -7.35
C LEU A 207 -21.82 74.64 -6.00
N THR A 208 -22.39 75.29 -4.98
CA THR A 208 -22.78 74.65 -3.72
C THR A 208 -24.31 74.66 -3.61
N ALA A 209 -24.93 73.49 -3.50
CA ALA A 209 -26.37 73.34 -3.27
C ALA A 209 -26.61 72.75 -1.88
N THR A 210 -27.10 73.56 -0.95
CA THR A 210 -27.31 73.20 0.46
C THR A 210 -28.79 72.97 0.72
N SER A 211 -29.14 71.71 0.97
CA SER A 211 -30.44 71.37 1.55
C SER A 211 -30.35 70.08 2.35
N THR A 212 -31.27 69.95 3.30
CA THR A 212 -31.61 68.70 4.00
C THR A 212 -32.83 68.02 3.38
N GLY A 213 -33.61 68.75 2.57
CA GLY A 213 -34.60 68.23 1.64
C GLY A 213 -33.95 67.68 0.36
N ALA A 214 -34.74 67.53 -0.71
CA ALA A 214 -34.22 66.99 -1.97
C ALA A 214 -33.43 68.04 -2.79
N MET A 215 -32.40 67.60 -3.49
CA MET A 215 -31.57 68.38 -4.42
C MET A 215 -31.56 67.65 -5.76
N VAL A 216 -32.35 68.14 -6.73
CA VAL A 216 -32.71 67.41 -7.94
C VAL A 216 -32.18 68.11 -9.18
N PHE A 217 -31.29 67.44 -9.92
CA PHE A 217 -30.75 67.87 -11.20
C PHE A 217 -31.27 66.93 -12.29
N ASN A 218 -32.30 67.37 -13.02
CA ASN A 218 -33.00 66.54 -14.02
C ASN A 218 -32.30 66.51 -15.39
N ALA A 219 -31.28 67.34 -15.59
CA ALA A 219 -30.48 67.42 -16.81
C ALA A 219 -28.98 67.58 -16.49
N ALA A 220 -28.15 67.52 -17.53
CA ALA A 220 -26.70 67.49 -17.42
C ALA A 220 -26.11 68.73 -16.70
N VAL A 221 -25.20 68.47 -15.76
CA VAL A 221 -24.41 69.49 -15.06
C VAL A 221 -23.01 69.52 -15.67
N GLY A 222 -22.58 70.69 -16.15
CA GLY A 222 -21.31 70.91 -16.83
C GLY A 222 -21.22 70.30 -18.23
N GLY A 223 -22.35 69.92 -18.82
CA GLY A 223 -22.42 69.19 -20.10
C GLY A 223 -21.92 69.96 -21.32
N THR A 224 -21.93 71.30 -21.30
CA THR A 224 -21.34 72.15 -22.36
C THR A 224 -20.13 72.94 -21.85
N THR A 225 -20.19 73.44 -20.62
CA THR A 225 -19.07 74.10 -19.92
C THR A 225 -18.97 73.53 -18.51
N ALA A 226 -17.95 72.69 -18.28
CA ALA A 226 -17.72 72.01 -17.02
C ALA A 226 -17.62 72.97 -15.83
N LEU A 227 -18.23 72.61 -14.70
CA LEU A 227 -18.17 73.41 -13.46
C LEU A 227 -16.79 73.29 -12.80
N ALA A 228 -16.36 74.30 -12.04
CA ALA A 228 -15.12 74.21 -11.27
C ALA A 228 -15.22 73.12 -10.18
N SER A 229 -16.38 73.01 -9.53
CA SER A 229 -16.73 71.93 -8.59
C SER A 229 -18.24 71.88 -8.38
N LEU A 230 -18.73 70.73 -7.89
CA LEU A 230 -20.11 70.57 -7.42
C LEU A 230 -20.09 70.02 -6.00
N THR A 231 -20.75 70.73 -5.07
CA THR A 231 -20.95 70.29 -3.68
C THR A 231 -22.44 70.27 -3.36
N THR A 232 -22.96 69.17 -2.80
CA THR A 232 -24.34 69.11 -2.28
C THR A 232 -24.38 68.85 -0.77
N GLY A 233 -25.46 69.31 -0.13
CA GLY A 233 -25.73 69.15 1.30
C GLY A 233 -26.06 67.71 1.72
N THR A 234 -26.59 67.55 2.93
CA THR A 234 -26.86 66.24 3.55
C THR A 234 -28.19 65.60 3.15
N GLY A 235 -29.05 66.32 2.43
CA GLY A 235 -30.31 65.81 1.89
C GLY A 235 -30.14 64.89 0.67
N TYR A 236 -31.25 64.29 0.24
CA TYR A 236 -31.29 63.40 -0.93
C TYR A 236 -30.89 64.15 -2.20
N THR A 237 -29.82 63.70 -2.86
CA THR A 237 -29.28 64.28 -4.10
C THR A 237 -29.61 63.38 -5.29
N SER A 238 -30.16 63.91 -6.37
CA SER A 238 -30.46 63.17 -7.61
C SER A 238 -29.81 63.83 -8.80
N LEU A 239 -29.01 63.08 -9.57
CA LEU A 239 -28.11 63.62 -10.60
C LEU A 239 -28.20 62.84 -11.91
N VAL A 240 -28.09 63.55 -13.03
CA VAL A 240 -27.96 62.97 -14.37
C VAL A 240 -26.79 63.63 -15.08
N ASN A 241 -25.71 62.88 -15.33
CA ASN A 241 -24.46 63.33 -15.99
C ASN A 241 -23.81 64.61 -15.41
N VAL A 242 -22.71 64.47 -14.67
CA VAL A 242 -21.99 65.59 -14.03
C VAL A 242 -20.54 65.68 -14.51
N THR A 243 -20.17 66.80 -15.12
CA THR A 243 -18.80 67.12 -15.56
C THR A 243 -18.27 68.34 -14.81
N THR A 244 -17.16 68.16 -14.11
CA THR A 244 -16.43 69.22 -13.41
C THR A 244 -14.93 69.19 -13.79
N ALA A 245 -14.25 70.34 -13.65
CA ALA A 245 -12.80 70.45 -13.73
C ALA A 245 -12.11 70.20 -12.38
N GLY A 246 -12.89 70.08 -11.30
CA GLY A 246 -12.46 69.77 -9.94
C GLY A 246 -13.47 68.90 -9.20
N ALA A 247 -13.43 68.93 -7.87
CA ALA A 247 -14.10 67.93 -7.04
C ALA A 247 -15.64 67.87 -7.18
N GLN A 248 -16.17 66.67 -6.97
CA GLN A 248 -17.60 66.38 -6.79
C GLN A 248 -17.82 65.80 -5.39
N SER A 249 -18.64 66.43 -4.56
CA SER A 249 -18.83 66.07 -3.16
C SER A 249 -20.31 66.08 -2.79
N TYR A 250 -20.86 64.91 -2.52
CA TYR A 250 -22.28 64.71 -2.23
C TYR A 250 -22.49 64.33 -0.76
N GLY A 251 -23.06 65.25 0.03
CA GLY A 251 -23.12 65.14 1.49
C GLY A 251 -24.19 64.19 2.04
N GLY A 252 -25.13 63.73 1.21
CA GLY A 252 -26.29 62.94 1.61
C GLY A 252 -26.45 61.62 0.85
N GLU A 253 -27.64 61.03 0.94
CA GLU A 253 -28.06 59.94 0.06
C GLU A 253 -28.05 60.44 -1.40
N THR A 254 -27.51 59.64 -2.33
CA THR A 254 -27.28 60.09 -3.71
C THR A 254 -27.78 59.07 -4.75
N SER A 255 -28.63 59.52 -5.65
CA SER A 255 -29.08 58.78 -6.83
C SER A 255 -28.22 59.12 -8.05
N LEU A 256 -27.62 58.11 -8.67
CA LEU A 256 -26.69 58.24 -9.80
C LEU A 256 -27.26 57.62 -11.09
N MET A 257 -27.09 58.33 -12.20
CA MET A 257 -27.40 57.90 -13.56
C MET A 257 -26.47 58.60 -14.57
N GLY A 258 -25.68 57.81 -15.31
CA GLY A 258 -24.78 58.32 -16.35
C GLY A 258 -23.34 58.56 -15.89
N SER A 259 -22.68 59.57 -16.49
CA SER A 259 -21.24 59.83 -16.35
C SER A 259 -20.92 60.91 -15.31
N TYR A 260 -19.87 60.70 -14.52
CA TYR A 260 -19.42 61.59 -13.44
C TYR A 260 -17.93 61.86 -13.56
N ALA A 261 -17.54 62.90 -14.30
CA ALA A 261 -16.16 63.23 -14.63
C ALA A 261 -15.65 64.45 -13.83
N THR A 262 -14.51 64.34 -13.15
CA THR A 262 -14.04 65.36 -12.19
C THR A 262 -12.82 66.18 -12.61
N GLY A 263 -12.24 65.91 -13.79
CA GLY A 263 -11.07 66.65 -14.28
C GLY A 263 -9.81 66.52 -13.41
N ASN A 264 -9.66 65.40 -12.69
CA ASN A 264 -8.65 65.12 -11.64
C ASN A 264 -9.03 65.56 -10.21
N GLY A 265 -10.24 66.10 -9.99
CA GLY A 265 -10.79 66.30 -8.66
C GLY A 265 -11.23 65.00 -7.97
N ALA A 266 -11.36 65.01 -6.65
CA ALA A 266 -11.94 63.86 -5.93
C ALA A 266 -13.44 63.70 -6.22
N PHE A 267 -13.93 62.46 -6.19
CA PHE A 267 -15.36 62.12 -6.19
C PHE A 267 -15.72 61.49 -4.84
N THR A 268 -16.65 62.09 -4.10
CA THR A 268 -17.03 61.61 -2.75
C THR A 268 -18.55 61.58 -2.58
N VAL A 269 -19.08 60.46 -2.10
CA VAL A 269 -20.45 60.37 -1.54
C VAL A 269 -20.36 60.03 -0.07
N ALA A 270 -20.98 60.85 0.79
CA ALA A 270 -21.03 60.63 2.23
C ALA A 270 -22.15 59.67 2.67
N GLY A 271 -23.33 59.75 2.05
CA GLY A 271 -24.47 58.87 2.32
C GLY A 271 -24.53 57.62 1.44
N PRO A 272 -25.65 56.85 1.51
CA PRO A 272 -25.91 55.73 0.63
C PRO A 272 -26.05 56.15 -0.84
N VAL A 273 -25.78 55.23 -1.76
CA VAL A 273 -25.94 55.42 -3.20
C VAL A 273 -26.96 54.45 -3.78
N THR A 274 -27.89 55.00 -4.57
CA THR A 274 -28.77 54.24 -5.45
C THR A 274 -28.36 54.45 -6.91
N LEU A 275 -28.10 53.37 -7.64
CA LEU A 275 -27.85 53.41 -9.09
C LEU A 275 -29.21 53.33 -9.82
N ALA A 276 -29.74 54.49 -10.22
CA ALA A 276 -30.99 54.58 -10.98
C ALA A 276 -30.80 54.12 -12.45
N GLY A 277 -29.60 54.35 -13.00
CA GLY A 277 -29.14 53.80 -14.27
C GLY A 277 -27.71 53.28 -14.16
N ALA A 278 -27.15 52.76 -15.26
CA ALA A 278 -25.73 52.47 -15.34
C ALA A 278 -24.92 53.76 -15.07
N ALA A 279 -23.84 53.65 -14.30
CA ALA A 279 -23.06 54.78 -13.83
C ALA A 279 -21.56 54.58 -14.11
N THR A 280 -20.89 55.66 -14.51
CA THR A 280 -19.44 55.70 -14.72
C THR A 280 -18.85 56.89 -13.97
N VAL A 281 -18.03 56.64 -12.96
CA VAL A 281 -17.18 57.67 -12.35
C VAL A 281 -15.85 57.73 -13.12
N ASN A 282 -15.36 58.93 -13.41
CA ASN A 282 -14.07 59.18 -14.05
C ASN A 282 -13.33 60.28 -13.31
N ALA A 283 -12.51 59.88 -12.34
CA ALA A 283 -11.82 60.78 -11.42
C ALA A 283 -10.43 61.24 -11.91
N GLY A 284 -9.89 60.69 -13.00
CA GLY A 284 -8.55 61.02 -13.50
C GLY A 284 -7.45 60.57 -12.52
N SER A 285 -6.79 61.51 -11.83
CA SER A 285 -5.91 61.24 -10.67
C SER A 285 -6.54 61.55 -9.31
N GLY A 286 -7.83 61.91 -9.27
CA GLY A 286 -8.59 62.10 -8.04
C GLY A 286 -8.93 60.77 -7.36
N ALA A 287 -9.11 60.80 -6.05
CA ALA A 287 -9.63 59.66 -5.30
C ALA A 287 -11.15 59.53 -5.47
N VAL A 288 -11.67 58.30 -5.40
CA VAL A 288 -13.11 57.99 -5.42
C VAL A 288 -13.48 57.37 -4.07
N THR A 289 -14.48 57.90 -3.38
CA THR A 289 -14.86 57.40 -2.05
C THR A 289 -16.38 57.33 -1.86
N PHE A 290 -16.86 56.12 -1.62
CA PHE A 290 -18.23 55.81 -1.23
C PHE A 290 -18.26 55.43 0.25
N ASN A 291 -18.82 56.31 1.10
CA ASN A 291 -18.91 56.08 2.54
C ASN A 291 -20.17 55.30 2.95
N GLY A 292 -21.29 55.50 2.25
CA GLY A 292 -22.49 54.66 2.40
C GLY A 292 -22.47 53.41 1.50
N THR A 293 -23.50 52.58 1.63
CA THR A 293 -23.69 51.41 0.77
C THR A 293 -24.00 51.83 -0.67
N VAL A 294 -23.67 51.00 -1.65
CA VAL A 294 -23.95 51.26 -3.08
C VAL A 294 -24.83 50.16 -3.61
N ASN A 295 -26.04 50.46 -4.07
CA ASN A 295 -27.05 49.47 -4.48
C ASN A 295 -27.80 49.85 -5.75
N GLY A 296 -28.38 48.86 -6.43
CA GLY A 296 -29.18 49.04 -7.65
C GLY A 296 -28.75 48.06 -8.73
N ALA A 297 -29.70 47.52 -9.50
CA ALA A 297 -29.48 46.45 -10.48
C ALA A 297 -28.84 46.95 -11.79
N GLN A 298 -27.75 47.70 -11.67
CA GLN A 298 -27.09 48.45 -12.73
C GLN A 298 -25.58 48.20 -12.72
N ALA A 299 -24.90 48.52 -13.81
CA ALA A 299 -23.44 48.47 -13.86
C ALA A 299 -22.84 49.73 -13.24
N LEU A 300 -21.80 49.57 -12.40
CA LEU A 300 -20.94 50.65 -11.96
C LEU A 300 -19.54 50.47 -12.53
N THR A 301 -19.05 51.48 -13.23
CA THR A 301 -17.64 51.62 -13.64
C THR A 301 -17.00 52.74 -12.83
N VAL A 302 -15.81 52.51 -12.27
CA VAL A 302 -15.03 53.53 -11.56
C VAL A 302 -13.65 53.60 -12.19
N ASN A 303 -13.36 54.72 -12.86
CA ASN A 303 -12.05 54.97 -13.44
C ASN A 303 -11.32 56.07 -12.65
N GLY A 304 -10.09 55.84 -12.19
CA GLY A 304 -9.26 56.87 -11.59
C GLY A 304 -8.02 56.34 -10.88
N SER A 305 -6.85 56.79 -11.35
CA SER A 305 -5.49 56.49 -10.84
C SER A 305 -5.18 56.87 -9.37
N GLY A 306 -6.19 57.31 -8.62
CA GLY A 306 -6.11 57.58 -7.19
C GLY A 306 -6.43 56.36 -6.32
N ALA A 307 -7.01 56.60 -5.15
CA ALA A 307 -7.55 55.55 -4.29
C ALA A 307 -9.08 55.47 -4.47
N THR A 308 -9.57 54.29 -4.82
CA THR A 308 -11.00 53.96 -4.91
C THR A 308 -11.41 53.20 -3.65
N GLN A 309 -12.35 53.74 -2.87
CA GLN A 309 -12.73 53.22 -1.56
C GLN A 309 -14.24 52.97 -1.47
N PHE A 310 -14.62 51.73 -1.18
CA PHE A 310 -15.98 51.32 -0.82
C PHE A 310 -16.01 50.94 0.66
N ASN A 311 -16.25 51.94 1.52
CA ASN A 311 -16.15 51.80 2.98
C ASN A 311 -17.33 51.03 3.59
N ALA A 312 -18.42 50.85 2.85
CA ALA A 312 -19.56 50.02 3.21
C ALA A 312 -19.84 48.95 2.12
N ALA A 313 -20.86 48.13 2.33
CA ALA A 313 -21.20 47.02 1.45
C ALA A 313 -21.81 47.49 0.11
N VAL A 314 -21.44 46.81 -0.98
CA VAL A 314 -21.93 47.06 -2.34
C VAL A 314 -22.86 45.92 -2.78
N GLY A 315 -24.04 46.27 -3.30
CA GLY A 315 -25.04 45.33 -3.78
C GLY A 315 -25.71 44.50 -2.67
N ASN A 316 -25.65 44.95 -1.43
CA ASN A 316 -26.08 44.18 -0.25
C ASN A 316 -27.62 44.13 -0.05
N THR A 317 -28.37 45.04 -0.66
CA THR A 317 -29.84 45.00 -0.71
C THR A 317 -30.36 44.79 -2.14
N THR A 318 -29.69 45.37 -3.14
CA THR A 318 -29.96 45.15 -4.56
C THR A 318 -28.64 45.01 -5.28
N ALA A 319 -28.28 43.76 -5.61
CA ALA A 319 -27.03 43.39 -6.27
C ALA A 319 -26.83 44.16 -7.58
N LEU A 320 -25.60 44.63 -7.80
CA LEU A 320 -25.23 45.35 -9.02
C LEU A 320 -25.18 44.40 -10.22
N ALA A 321 -25.43 44.90 -11.43
CA ALA A 321 -25.24 44.11 -12.65
C ALA A 321 -23.76 43.76 -12.84
N SER A 322 -22.86 44.71 -12.58
CA SER A 322 -21.42 44.49 -12.50
C SER A 322 -20.75 45.61 -11.71
N LEU A 323 -19.54 45.34 -11.20
CA LEU A 323 -18.61 46.36 -10.72
C LEU A 323 -17.29 46.22 -11.48
N THR A 324 -16.84 47.30 -12.11
CA THR A 324 -15.58 47.38 -12.85
C THR A 324 -14.76 48.57 -12.36
N THR A 325 -13.47 48.38 -12.14
CA THR A 325 -12.51 49.49 -12.00
C THR A 325 -11.55 49.55 -13.18
N ASP A 326 -10.91 50.71 -13.42
CA ASP A 326 -9.78 50.78 -14.34
C ASP A 326 -8.52 50.13 -13.73
N ALA A 327 -7.37 50.39 -14.35
CA ALA A 327 -6.16 49.61 -14.10
C ALA A 327 -5.18 50.28 -13.14
N ASP A 328 -5.26 51.58 -12.93
CA ASP A 328 -4.23 52.34 -12.20
C ASP A 328 -4.76 52.88 -10.88
N GLY A 329 -3.88 52.99 -9.89
CA GLY A 329 -4.26 53.33 -8.51
C GLY A 329 -4.45 52.09 -7.64
N THR A 330 -5.37 52.21 -6.67
CA THR A 330 -5.68 51.13 -5.71
C THR A 330 -7.16 51.11 -5.38
N THR A 331 -7.74 49.91 -5.26
CA THR A 331 -9.15 49.72 -4.87
C THR A 331 -9.26 49.00 -3.53
N SER A 332 -10.08 49.50 -2.61
CA SER A 332 -10.33 48.91 -1.28
C SER A 332 -11.83 48.70 -1.05
N LEU A 333 -12.21 47.48 -0.63
CA LEU A 333 -13.60 47.02 -0.63
C LEU A 333 -13.95 46.26 0.65
N THR A 334 -15.08 46.57 1.28
CA THR A 334 -15.59 45.79 2.42
C THR A 334 -16.28 44.50 1.98
N SER A 335 -17.27 44.57 1.09
CA SER A 335 -17.98 43.41 0.51
C SER A 335 -18.77 43.80 -0.73
N VAL A 336 -18.89 42.90 -1.71
CA VAL A 336 -19.55 43.18 -3.00
C VAL A 336 -20.38 42.00 -3.49
N THR A 337 -21.66 42.24 -3.80
CA THR A 337 -22.55 41.27 -4.46
C THR A 337 -23.02 41.80 -5.82
N THR A 338 -22.81 41.02 -6.88
CA THR A 338 -23.23 41.32 -8.26
C THR A 338 -23.96 40.14 -8.89
N SER A 339 -24.95 40.40 -9.74
CA SER A 339 -25.60 39.38 -10.57
C SER A 339 -24.77 38.98 -11.80
N GLY A 340 -23.85 39.84 -12.24
CA GLY A 340 -22.81 39.55 -13.21
C GLY A 340 -21.40 39.62 -12.61
N ALA A 341 -20.44 40.05 -13.43
CA ALA A 341 -19.02 40.01 -13.12
C ALA A 341 -18.55 41.09 -12.12
N GLN A 342 -17.43 40.82 -11.46
CA GLN A 342 -16.63 41.79 -10.72
C GLN A 342 -15.23 41.83 -11.34
N THR A 343 -14.76 43.01 -11.73
CA THR A 343 -13.49 43.17 -12.45
C THR A 343 -12.70 44.34 -11.88
N TYR A 344 -11.72 44.04 -11.03
CA TYR A 344 -10.80 45.01 -10.46
C TYR A 344 -9.49 44.95 -11.23
N ASN A 345 -9.18 45.97 -12.04
CA ASN A 345 -7.91 45.96 -12.77
C ASN A 345 -6.75 46.60 -11.96
N ASP A 346 -7.08 47.22 -10.82
CA ASP A 346 -6.17 47.80 -9.83
C ASP A 346 -5.51 46.80 -8.89
N ALA A 347 -4.49 47.27 -8.15
CA ALA A 347 -4.07 46.62 -6.93
C ALA A 347 -5.22 46.71 -5.88
N THR A 348 -5.68 45.57 -5.38
CA THR A 348 -6.97 45.45 -4.71
C THR A 348 -6.81 44.96 -3.26
N THR A 349 -7.46 45.64 -2.30
CA THR A 349 -7.54 45.21 -0.90
C THR A 349 -8.91 44.60 -0.60
N LEU A 350 -8.91 43.37 -0.10
CA LEU A 350 -10.11 42.59 0.24
C LEU A 350 -10.24 42.40 1.76
N ASN A 351 -11.46 42.50 2.28
CA ASN A 351 -11.76 42.54 3.71
C ASN A 351 -13.14 41.91 4.05
N GLY A 352 -13.58 40.90 3.30
CA GLY A 352 -14.89 40.30 3.49
C GLY A 352 -15.39 39.39 2.36
N ALA A 353 -16.69 39.49 2.06
CA ALA A 353 -17.38 38.59 1.13
C ALA A 353 -17.60 39.22 -0.26
N TYR A 354 -17.25 38.47 -1.30
CA TYR A 354 -17.39 38.86 -2.70
C TYR A 354 -18.16 37.77 -3.45
N GLN A 355 -19.30 38.13 -4.03
CA GLN A 355 -20.18 37.21 -4.75
C GLN A 355 -20.44 37.76 -6.16
N ALA A 356 -19.76 37.17 -7.14
CA ALA A 356 -19.99 37.43 -8.56
C ALA A 356 -20.92 36.35 -9.13
N GLY A 357 -22.04 36.78 -9.70
CA GLY A 357 -22.99 35.90 -10.40
C GLY A 357 -22.45 35.32 -11.71
N THR A 358 -21.28 35.78 -12.18
CA THR A 358 -20.45 35.11 -13.19
C THR A 358 -18.99 34.97 -12.72
N VAL A 359 -18.08 35.86 -13.13
CA VAL A 359 -16.64 35.76 -12.86
C VAL A 359 -16.19 36.86 -11.90
N PHE A 360 -15.31 36.51 -10.94
CA PHE A 360 -14.53 37.48 -10.17
C PHE A 360 -13.13 37.58 -10.77
N THR A 361 -12.66 38.79 -11.08
CA THR A 361 -11.33 39.07 -11.64
C THR A 361 -10.63 40.15 -10.83
N ALA A 362 -9.39 39.87 -10.40
CA ALA A 362 -8.42 40.87 -9.95
C ALA A 362 -7.15 40.77 -10.82
N ALA A 363 -6.84 41.82 -11.59
CA ALA A 363 -5.77 41.78 -12.61
C ALA A 363 -4.37 42.11 -12.05
N LYS A 364 -4.29 43.00 -11.06
CA LYS A 364 -3.05 43.34 -10.33
C LYS A 364 -3.04 42.69 -8.94
N ALA A 365 -2.09 43.08 -8.07
CA ALA A 365 -1.84 42.44 -6.79
C ALA A 365 -3.05 42.51 -5.82
N VAL A 366 -3.27 41.46 -5.05
CA VAL A 366 -4.38 41.35 -4.09
C VAL A 366 -3.83 41.24 -2.67
N THR A 367 -4.31 42.11 -1.77
CA THR A 367 -3.97 42.08 -0.33
C THR A 367 -5.20 41.78 0.51
N LEU A 368 -5.11 40.81 1.41
CA LEU A 368 -6.16 40.48 2.36
C LEU A 368 -5.99 41.32 3.64
N GLY A 369 -6.80 42.37 3.78
CA GLY A 369 -6.91 43.16 5.02
C GLY A 369 -7.62 42.38 6.14
N GLY A 370 -8.58 41.54 5.76
CA GLY A 370 -9.35 40.65 6.63
C GLY A 370 -9.66 39.30 5.97
N ASP A 371 -10.15 38.36 6.76
CA ASP A 371 -10.52 37.02 6.27
C ASP A 371 -11.61 37.14 5.20
N SER A 372 -11.34 36.59 4.02
CA SER A 372 -12.11 36.89 2.81
C SER A 372 -12.70 35.63 2.17
N ARG A 373 -13.89 35.78 1.57
CA ARG A 373 -14.55 34.73 0.78
C ARG A 373 -14.91 35.26 -0.60
N ILE A 374 -14.36 34.64 -1.64
CA ILE A 374 -14.65 34.97 -3.04
C ILE A 374 -15.47 33.83 -3.64
N THR A 375 -16.63 34.15 -4.18
CA THR A 375 -17.49 33.23 -4.94
C THR A 375 -17.71 33.80 -6.34
N GLY A 376 -17.29 33.06 -7.38
CA GLY A 376 -17.53 33.39 -8.79
C GLY A 376 -18.05 32.17 -9.51
N THR A 377 -19.35 32.10 -9.79
CA THR A 377 -20.03 30.89 -10.32
C THR A 377 -19.40 30.35 -11.61
N GLY A 378 -18.99 31.26 -12.50
CA GLY A 378 -18.30 31.00 -13.76
C GLY A 378 -16.78 31.12 -13.69
N GLY A 379 -16.19 31.38 -12.52
CA GLY A 379 -14.74 31.35 -12.29
C GLY A 379 -14.21 32.44 -11.36
N VAL A 380 -12.97 32.27 -10.90
CA VAL A 380 -12.24 33.24 -10.07
C VAL A 380 -10.81 33.41 -10.61
N VAL A 381 -10.43 34.64 -10.96
CA VAL A 381 -9.11 34.97 -11.51
C VAL A 381 -8.40 35.96 -10.60
N LEU A 382 -7.33 35.51 -9.95
CA LEU A 382 -6.39 36.34 -9.21
C LEU A 382 -5.06 36.32 -9.97
N ALA A 383 -4.92 37.23 -10.95
CA ALA A 383 -3.90 37.11 -12.00
C ALA A 383 -2.46 37.41 -11.52
N SER A 384 -2.32 38.15 -10.42
CA SER A 384 -1.03 38.61 -9.87
C SER A 384 -0.76 38.02 -8.48
N THR A 385 0.15 38.63 -7.73
CA THR A 385 0.48 38.22 -6.35
C THR A 385 -0.73 38.34 -5.42
N LEU A 386 -0.88 37.35 -4.54
CA LEU A 386 -1.92 37.28 -3.52
C LEU A 386 -1.25 37.21 -2.15
N ASP A 387 -1.55 38.14 -1.25
CA ASP A 387 -0.82 38.33 0.01
C ASP A 387 -1.75 38.78 1.17
N GLY A 388 -1.23 38.84 2.38
CA GLY A 388 -1.96 39.17 3.61
C GLY A 388 -2.20 37.95 4.49
N GLY A 389 -1.85 38.07 5.77
CA GLY A 389 -1.89 36.98 6.77
C GLY A 389 -3.30 36.65 7.28
N ARG A 390 -4.21 36.34 6.35
CA ARG A 390 -5.65 36.14 6.56
C ARG A 390 -6.13 34.85 5.90
N ALA A 391 -7.25 34.31 6.36
CA ALA A 391 -7.91 33.20 5.69
C ALA A 391 -8.52 33.64 4.36
N LEU A 392 -8.49 32.75 3.37
CA LEU A 392 -9.14 32.95 2.07
C LEU A 392 -9.91 31.70 1.69
N THR A 393 -11.21 31.86 1.43
CA THR A 393 -12.02 30.81 0.79
C THR A 393 -12.38 31.23 -0.63
N LEU A 394 -11.95 30.45 -1.61
CA LEU A 394 -12.35 30.56 -3.00
C LEU A 394 -13.49 29.58 -3.29
N THR A 395 -14.40 29.96 -4.18
CA THR A 395 -15.47 29.09 -4.67
C THR A 395 -15.81 29.41 -6.12
N SER A 396 -15.69 28.44 -7.01
CA SER A 396 -16.26 28.49 -8.36
C SER A 396 -17.28 27.36 -8.56
N GLY A 397 -18.31 27.63 -9.34
CA GLY A 397 -19.41 26.68 -9.56
C GLY A 397 -19.00 25.54 -10.48
N SER A 398 -18.90 25.84 -11.77
CA SER A 398 -18.29 24.94 -12.77
C SER A 398 -17.16 25.63 -13.56
N GLY A 399 -16.78 26.84 -13.16
CA GLY A 399 -15.69 27.60 -13.77
C GLY A 399 -14.34 27.34 -13.12
N ASP A 400 -13.28 27.80 -13.77
CA ASP A 400 -11.90 27.65 -13.30
C ASP A 400 -11.53 28.62 -12.17
N ILE A 401 -10.49 28.29 -11.41
CA ILE A 401 -9.86 29.16 -10.41
C ILE A 401 -8.40 29.34 -10.80
N LEU A 402 -7.97 30.58 -11.08
CA LEU A 402 -6.59 30.90 -11.45
C LEU A 402 -5.90 31.71 -10.34
N LEU A 403 -4.86 31.12 -9.75
CA LEU A 403 -3.86 31.80 -8.92
C LEU A 403 -2.61 32.05 -9.77
N GLY A 404 -2.58 33.21 -10.42
CA GLY A 404 -1.59 33.56 -11.44
C GLY A 404 -0.22 33.91 -10.88
N GLY A 405 -0.15 34.76 -9.85
CA GLY A 405 1.09 35.11 -9.16
C GLY A 405 1.37 34.29 -7.91
N ALA A 406 2.46 34.63 -7.21
CA ALA A 406 2.85 33.96 -5.96
C ALA A 406 1.82 34.22 -4.85
N VAL A 407 1.57 33.19 -4.03
CA VAL A 407 0.58 33.22 -2.96
C VAL A 407 1.28 33.23 -1.61
N GLY A 408 1.03 34.25 -0.80
CA GLY A 408 1.66 34.48 0.51
C GLY A 408 3.16 34.80 0.42
N GLY A 409 3.57 35.44 -0.68
CA GLY A 409 4.99 35.63 -1.03
C GLY A 409 5.77 36.47 -0.03
N THR A 410 5.15 37.55 0.46
CA THR A 410 5.73 38.49 1.44
C THR A 410 5.16 38.27 2.84
N SER A 411 3.85 38.05 2.98
CA SER A 411 3.20 37.57 4.20
C SER A 411 2.43 36.28 3.93
N ARG A 412 2.81 35.21 4.62
CA ARG A 412 2.16 33.89 4.54
C ARG A 412 0.67 34.01 4.83
N LEU A 413 -0.19 33.50 3.95
CA LEU A 413 -1.65 33.49 4.15
C LEU A 413 -2.03 32.68 5.41
N GLY A 414 -3.27 32.89 5.88
CA GLY A 414 -3.91 32.01 6.86
C GLY A 414 -4.33 30.68 6.24
N ALA A 415 -5.52 30.17 6.57
CA ALA A 415 -6.07 29.00 5.88
C ALA A 415 -6.49 29.38 4.45
N LEU A 416 -5.98 28.65 3.45
CA LEU A 416 -6.43 28.74 2.06
C LEU A 416 -7.33 27.55 1.74
N THR A 417 -8.60 27.82 1.44
CA THR A 417 -9.57 26.81 1.02
C THR A 417 -10.01 27.12 -0.40
N ILE A 418 -9.93 26.16 -1.30
CA ILE A 418 -10.31 26.30 -2.71
C ILE A 418 -11.39 25.29 -3.03
N ASN A 419 -12.59 25.74 -3.38
CA ASN A 419 -13.71 24.88 -3.74
C ASN A 419 -14.02 25.09 -5.22
N GLY A 420 -13.70 24.14 -6.10
CA GLY A 420 -13.71 24.37 -7.54
C GLY A 420 -14.32 23.21 -8.32
N GLY A 421 -15.46 23.45 -8.98
CA GLY A 421 -16.02 22.46 -9.91
C GLY A 421 -15.28 22.36 -11.25
N GLY A 422 -14.48 23.37 -11.60
CA GLY A 422 -13.63 23.42 -12.80
C GLY A 422 -12.15 23.13 -12.51
N THR A 423 -11.25 23.79 -13.23
CA THR A 423 -9.79 23.65 -13.08
C THR A 423 -9.24 24.69 -12.10
N THR A 424 -8.63 24.25 -11.00
CA THR A 424 -7.82 25.10 -10.12
C THR A 424 -6.39 25.14 -10.64
N THR A 425 -5.92 26.26 -11.18
CA THR A 425 -4.54 26.42 -11.67
C THR A 425 -3.73 27.30 -10.72
N ILE A 426 -2.64 26.75 -10.17
CA ILE A 426 -1.71 27.42 -9.26
C ILE A 426 -0.35 27.59 -9.96
N ASN A 427 -0.09 28.80 -10.46
CA ASN A 427 1.05 29.08 -11.35
C ASN A 427 2.38 29.34 -10.64
N ASN A 428 2.37 29.66 -9.36
CA ASN A 428 3.55 30.04 -8.58
C ASN A 428 3.52 29.40 -7.19
N ALA A 429 4.63 29.47 -6.46
CA ALA A 429 4.75 28.88 -5.14
C ALA A 429 3.71 29.45 -4.15
N VAL A 430 3.23 28.58 -3.26
CA VAL A 430 2.21 28.89 -2.25
C VAL A 430 2.82 28.86 -0.84
N LYS A 431 2.52 29.88 -0.04
CA LYS A 431 2.81 29.97 1.40
C LYS A 431 1.52 30.28 2.16
N ALA A 432 1.02 29.30 2.90
CA ALA A 432 -0.20 29.46 3.71
C ALA A 432 -0.03 28.87 5.12
N GLY A 433 -1.05 29.02 5.97
CA GLY A 433 -1.19 28.30 7.23
C GLY A 433 -1.62 26.86 6.99
N SER A 434 -2.54 26.65 6.05
CA SER A 434 -2.99 25.34 5.55
C SER A 434 -3.52 25.49 4.13
N LEU A 435 -3.60 24.38 3.38
CA LEU A 435 -4.28 24.33 2.08
C LEU A 435 -5.31 23.20 2.08
N ALA A 436 -6.52 23.47 1.61
CA ALA A 436 -7.54 22.47 1.35
C ALA A 436 -8.21 22.71 0.00
N THR A 437 -8.34 21.66 -0.82
CA THR A 437 -9.24 21.61 -1.97
C THR A 437 -10.49 20.78 -1.65
N ASP A 438 -11.58 20.99 -2.38
CA ASP A 438 -12.74 20.09 -2.37
C ASP A 438 -12.54 18.88 -3.29
N ALA A 439 -13.56 18.03 -3.44
CA ALA A 439 -13.47 16.75 -4.15
C ALA A 439 -13.93 16.83 -5.62
N THR A 440 -14.17 18.04 -6.13
CA THR A 440 -14.60 18.29 -7.52
C THR A 440 -13.47 18.94 -8.30
N GLY A 441 -13.57 18.94 -9.63
CA GLY A 441 -12.58 19.61 -10.48
C GLY A 441 -11.22 18.90 -10.55
N ILE A 442 -10.20 19.69 -10.89
CA ILE A 442 -8.80 19.25 -11.05
C ILE A 442 -7.88 20.39 -10.57
N THR A 443 -6.87 20.09 -9.76
CA THR A 443 -5.84 21.07 -9.34
C THR A 443 -4.54 20.87 -10.13
N ILE A 444 -4.08 21.92 -10.80
CA ILE A 444 -2.81 21.97 -11.54
C ILE A 444 -1.79 22.76 -10.72
N LEU A 445 -0.71 22.09 -10.29
CA LEU A 445 0.40 22.69 -9.57
C LEU A 445 1.58 22.94 -10.53
N ASN A 446 1.68 24.16 -11.05
CA ASN A 446 2.82 24.59 -11.87
C ASN A 446 3.92 25.26 -11.01
N GLY A 447 3.57 25.77 -9.83
CA GLY A 447 4.45 26.59 -8.98
C GLY A 447 5.59 25.87 -8.24
N GLY A 448 5.72 24.54 -8.37
CA GLY A 448 6.83 23.73 -7.83
C GLY A 448 6.95 23.63 -6.29
N SER A 449 6.21 24.44 -5.51
CA SER A 449 6.21 24.33 -4.05
C SER A 449 4.90 24.79 -3.42
N VAL A 450 4.43 24.01 -2.44
CA VAL A 450 3.37 24.38 -1.52
C VAL A 450 3.89 24.21 -0.09
N ASP A 451 4.11 25.33 0.57
CA ASP A 451 4.65 25.47 1.92
C ASP A 451 3.52 25.88 2.88
N THR A 452 3.18 25.01 3.83
CA THR A 452 2.19 25.25 4.88
C THR A 452 2.75 24.97 6.27
N THR A 453 2.43 25.82 7.25
CA THR A 453 2.81 25.55 8.65
C THR A 453 1.95 24.49 9.32
N GLY A 454 0.78 24.19 8.75
CA GLY A 454 -0.14 23.13 9.13
C GLY A 454 -0.34 22.11 8.01
N ALA A 455 -1.54 21.52 7.94
CA ALA A 455 -1.85 20.43 7.02
C ALA A 455 -2.18 20.90 5.59
N GLN A 456 -2.06 19.97 4.65
CA GLN A 456 -2.50 20.08 3.26
C GLN A 456 -3.48 18.95 2.96
N SER A 457 -4.60 19.24 2.30
CA SER A 457 -5.59 18.25 1.89
C SER A 457 -5.99 18.46 0.44
N TYR A 458 -5.69 17.47 -0.41
CA TYR A 458 -6.07 17.45 -1.81
C TYR A 458 -7.13 16.38 -2.03
N ALA A 459 -8.38 16.80 -2.16
CA ALA A 459 -9.53 15.90 -2.34
C ALA A 459 -9.91 15.71 -3.82
N ASP A 460 -9.49 16.63 -4.69
CA ASP A 460 -9.58 16.58 -6.14
C ASP A 460 -8.34 15.95 -6.79
N ALA A 461 -8.42 15.68 -8.09
CA ALA A 461 -7.32 15.06 -8.83
C ALA A 461 -6.22 16.10 -9.12
N VAL A 462 -5.00 15.85 -8.62
CA VAL A 462 -3.87 16.77 -8.78
C VAL A 462 -3.02 16.43 -10.01
N THR A 463 -2.63 17.43 -10.79
CA THR A 463 -1.66 17.31 -11.89
C THR A 463 -0.46 18.20 -11.63
N LEU A 464 0.75 17.65 -11.69
CA LEU A 464 2.00 18.38 -11.52
C LEU A 464 2.51 18.91 -12.86
N GLY A 465 2.59 20.24 -12.99
CA GLY A 465 3.23 20.91 -14.12
C GLY A 465 4.75 21.05 -13.96
N ALA A 466 5.24 21.13 -12.72
CA ALA A 466 6.66 21.14 -12.36
C ALA A 466 6.98 20.12 -11.25
N ASP A 467 8.26 19.79 -11.07
CA ASP A 467 8.73 19.05 -9.89
C ASP A 467 8.26 19.78 -8.63
N THR A 468 7.53 19.07 -7.75
CA THR A 468 6.76 19.72 -6.69
C THR A 468 7.14 19.24 -5.29
N VAL A 469 7.42 20.20 -4.41
CA VAL A 469 7.69 19.98 -2.98
C VAL A 469 6.49 20.43 -2.14
N LEU A 470 5.85 19.47 -1.46
CA LEU A 470 4.75 19.67 -0.52
C LEU A 470 5.28 19.62 0.92
N THR A 471 5.24 20.76 1.62
CA THR A 471 5.74 20.90 2.99
C THR A 471 4.59 21.27 3.92
N GLY A 472 4.22 20.37 4.83
CA GLY A 472 3.19 20.58 5.84
C GLY A 472 3.27 19.54 6.95
N THR A 473 2.52 19.71 8.03
CA THR A 473 2.51 18.76 9.17
C THR A 473 1.96 17.39 8.77
N GLN A 474 0.96 17.40 7.88
CA GLN A 474 0.37 16.24 7.23
C GLN A 474 -0.07 16.66 5.84
N VAL A 475 0.33 15.92 4.81
CA VAL A 475 -0.16 16.06 3.43
C VAL A 475 -1.07 14.88 3.13
N SER A 476 -2.33 15.16 2.75
CA SER A 476 -3.32 14.16 2.35
C SER A 476 -3.57 14.25 0.86
N LEU A 477 -3.38 13.15 0.15
CA LEU A 477 -3.59 13.01 -1.29
C LEU A 477 -4.71 11.98 -1.51
N SER A 478 -5.94 12.48 -1.63
CA SER A 478 -7.17 11.67 -1.67
C SER A 478 -7.88 11.63 -3.02
N GLY A 479 -7.78 12.69 -3.84
CA GLY A 479 -8.22 12.63 -5.25
C GLY A 479 -7.19 12.04 -6.22
N GLY A 480 -6.00 11.67 -5.70
CA GLY A 480 -4.86 11.18 -6.48
C GLY A 480 -3.98 12.30 -7.04
N ILE A 481 -2.82 11.92 -7.57
CA ILE A 481 -1.82 12.86 -8.11
C ILE A 481 -1.04 12.26 -9.27
N ASP A 482 -0.83 13.01 -10.35
CA ASP A 482 -0.14 12.55 -11.56
C ASP A 482 0.79 13.62 -12.14
N ALA A 483 1.73 13.21 -13.00
CA ALA A 483 2.58 14.12 -13.77
C ALA A 483 1.83 14.69 -15.00
N ALA A 484 2.21 15.87 -15.49
CA ALA A 484 1.64 16.40 -16.75
C ALA A 484 2.07 15.59 -18.00
N ALA A 485 3.05 14.69 -17.91
CA ALA A 485 3.04 13.40 -18.62
C ALA A 485 4.02 12.43 -17.95
N ALA A 486 3.87 11.13 -18.23
CA ALA A 486 4.63 10.05 -17.64
C ALA A 486 6.14 10.30 -17.60
N GLY A 487 6.69 10.20 -16.40
CA GLY A 487 8.11 10.32 -16.08
C GLY A 487 8.69 11.73 -16.09
N ARG A 488 7.87 12.79 -16.23
CA ARG A 488 8.38 14.18 -16.30
C ARG A 488 8.48 14.91 -14.95
N GLN A 489 7.44 14.85 -14.11
CA GLN A 489 7.41 15.58 -12.83
C GLN A 489 7.53 14.65 -11.62
N GLY A 490 8.47 14.95 -10.72
CA GLY A 490 8.65 14.28 -9.43
C GLY A 490 7.86 14.95 -8.29
N LEU A 491 7.57 14.16 -7.26
CA LEU A 491 6.87 14.61 -6.05
C LEU A 491 7.72 14.36 -4.80
N THR A 492 7.92 15.41 -4.01
CA THR A 492 8.51 15.32 -2.66
C THR A 492 7.52 15.80 -1.62
N ILE A 493 7.22 14.98 -0.63
CA ILE A 493 6.45 15.34 0.56
C ILE A 493 7.44 15.44 1.73
N ALA A 494 7.67 16.64 2.25
CA ALA A 494 8.69 16.85 3.29
C ALA A 494 8.25 16.37 4.68
N GLY A 495 6.95 16.48 4.99
CA GLY A 495 6.35 16.01 6.24
C GLY A 495 5.72 14.62 6.14
N ASN A 496 4.71 14.36 6.97
CA ASN A 496 3.95 13.12 6.94
C ASN A 496 3.02 13.08 5.71
N ALA A 497 2.79 11.88 5.15
CA ALA A 497 1.92 11.64 4.01
C ALA A 497 0.76 10.70 4.35
N ALA A 498 -0.44 11.00 3.84
CA ALA A 498 -1.60 10.13 3.84
C ALA A 498 -2.02 9.93 2.38
N LEU A 499 -1.70 8.75 1.84
CA LEU A 499 -1.84 8.43 0.42
C LEU A 499 -2.98 7.44 0.25
N THR A 500 -3.94 7.76 -0.62
CA THR A 500 -5.10 6.91 -0.90
C THR A 500 -5.38 6.91 -2.41
N GLY A 501 -5.99 5.85 -2.93
CA GLY A 501 -6.30 5.78 -4.37
C GLY A 501 -5.05 5.71 -5.25
N THR A 502 -5.05 6.39 -6.39
CA THR A 502 -4.01 6.29 -7.41
C THR A 502 -3.05 7.48 -7.43
N LEU A 503 -1.76 7.19 -7.51
CA LEU A 503 -0.68 8.15 -7.72
C LEU A 503 0.10 7.72 -8.97
N GLY A 504 0.21 8.60 -9.97
CA GLY A 504 0.89 8.35 -11.24
C GLY A 504 0.24 7.28 -12.14
N ALA A 505 -0.97 6.82 -11.83
CA ALA A 505 -1.60 5.73 -12.58
C ALA A 505 -2.16 6.18 -13.94
N ARG A 506 -2.44 7.48 -14.13
CA ARG A 506 -2.77 8.06 -15.45
C ARG A 506 -1.52 8.58 -16.15
N GLN A 507 -0.59 9.18 -15.41
CA GLN A 507 0.71 9.64 -15.89
C GLN A 507 1.77 9.50 -14.78
N ALA A 508 2.64 8.50 -14.90
CA ALA A 508 3.62 8.13 -13.88
C ALA A 508 4.46 9.32 -13.41
N LEU A 509 4.70 9.44 -12.09
CA LEU A 509 5.59 10.48 -11.56
C LEU A 509 7.05 10.14 -11.91
N ALA A 510 7.90 11.15 -12.08
CA ALA A 510 9.33 10.95 -12.30
C ALA A 510 9.99 10.24 -11.10
N ALA A 511 9.61 10.60 -9.88
CA ALA A 511 9.98 9.95 -8.63
C ALA A 511 8.96 10.30 -7.52
N LEU A 512 8.97 9.53 -6.43
CA LEU A 512 8.21 9.83 -5.21
C LEU A 512 9.12 9.78 -3.98
N THR A 513 9.20 10.85 -3.20
CA THR A 513 9.90 10.88 -1.92
C THR A 513 8.96 11.37 -0.82
N VAL A 514 8.91 10.66 0.31
CA VAL A 514 8.24 11.09 1.55
C VAL A 514 9.26 11.14 2.68
N GLY A 515 9.38 12.29 3.34
CA GLY A 515 10.31 12.48 4.46
C GLY A 515 9.78 11.94 5.80
N GLY A 516 8.51 12.22 6.10
CA GLY A 516 7.87 11.82 7.36
C GLY A 516 7.22 10.43 7.32
N GLU A 517 6.33 10.18 8.29
CA GLU A 517 5.53 8.95 8.35
C GLU A 517 4.56 8.87 7.17
N THR A 518 4.31 7.66 6.68
CA THR A 518 3.39 7.42 5.54
C THR A 518 2.26 6.48 5.92
N LEU A 519 1.02 6.93 5.78
CA LEU A 519 -0.16 6.09 5.78
C LEU A 519 -0.55 5.75 4.34
N LEU A 520 -0.47 4.47 3.97
CA LEU A 520 -0.97 3.96 2.69
C LEU A 520 -2.34 3.31 2.90
N THR A 521 -3.41 3.92 2.36
CA THR A 521 -4.77 3.40 2.48
C THR A 521 -5.26 2.89 1.12
N GLY A 522 -4.97 1.63 0.80
CA GLY A 522 -5.23 1.07 -0.54
C GLY A 522 -4.54 1.81 -1.68
N ALA A 523 -3.34 2.35 -1.44
CA ALA A 523 -2.65 3.22 -2.38
C ALA A 523 -2.03 2.43 -3.53
N THR A 524 -2.22 2.89 -4.76
CA THR A 524 -1.52 2.40 -5.96
C THR A 524 -0.61 3.50 -6.49
N ALA A 525 0.69 3.40 -6.28
CA ALA A 525 1.67 4.43 -6.64
C ALA A 525 2.61 3.97 -7.75
N VAL A 526 2.60 4.67 -8.88
CA VAL A 526 3.35 4.36 -10.10
C VAL A 526 4.33 5.49 -10.43
N THR A 527 5.61 5.15 -10.52
CA THR A 527 6.72 6.06 -10.86
C THR A 527 7.57 5.47 -11.97
N SER A 528 8.24 6.31 -12.76
CA SER A 528 9.27 5.86 -13.70
C SER A 528 10.64 5.71 -13.01
N GLY A 529 10.94 6.62 -12.08
CA GLY A 529 12.10 6.57 -11.18
C GLY A 529 11.78 5.85 -9.86
N ALA A 530 12.64 6.07 -8.86
CA ALA A 530 12.54 5.44 -7.55
C ALA A 530 11.41 5.99 -6.66
N GLN A 531 11.00 5.17 -5.68
CA GLN A 531 10.14 5.55 -4.55
C GLN A 531 10.92 5.45 -3.24
N THR A 532 10.86 6.48 -2.39
CA THR A 532 11.54 6.50 -1.08
C THR A 532 10.59 6.96 0.02
N TYR A 533 10.45 6.11 1.05
CA TYR A 533 9.67 6.38 2.26
C TYR A 533 10.62 6.48 3.46
N GLY A 534 10.86 7.72 3.91
CA GLY A 534 11.85 8.07 4.93
C GLY A 534 11.44 7.73 6.35
N GLY A 535 10.19 8.01 6.72
CA GLY A 535 9.63 7.65 8.03
C GLY A 535 9.10 6.22 8.10
N ALA A 536 8.38 5.93 9.18
CA ALA A 536 7.63 4.68 9.31
C ALA A 536 6.44 4.65 8.33
N VAL A 537 6.12 3.47 7.81
CA VAL A 537 4.99 3.25 6.90
C VAL A 537 3.96 2.33 7.55
N ARG A 538 2.69 2.72 7.51
CA ARG A 538 1.56 1.91 7.97
C ARG A 538 0.55 1.70 6.85
N LEU A 539 0.12 0.45 6.67
CA LEU A 539 -0.91 0.08 5.71
C LEU A 539 -2.31 0.08 6.36
N ALA A 540 -3.33 0.43 5.58
CA ALA A 540 -4.74 0.41 5.97
C ALA A 540 -5.65 0.21 4.75
N GLY A 541 -6.95 -0.06 4.99
CA GLY A 541 -7.94 -0.18 3.92
C GLY A 541 -7.68 -1.37 2.99
N SER A 542 -7.63 -1.14 1.68
CA SER A 542 -7.32 -2.18 0.69
C SER A 542 -5.82 -2.51 0.64
N PRO A 543 -5.42 -3.63 -0.01
CA PRO A 543 -4.02 -3.87 -0.37
C PRO A 543 -3.41 -2.68 -1.14
N SER A 544 -2.13 -2.41 -0.92
CA SER A 544 -1.40 -1.34 -1.61
C SER A 544 -0.43 -1.91 -2.65
N VAL A 545 -0.17 -1.16 -3.72
CA VAL A 545 0.68 -1.57 -4.85
C VAL A 545 1.64 -0.44 -5.21
N LEU A 546 2.94 -0.70 -5.17
CA LEU A 546 4.00 0.27 -5.43
C LEU A 546 4.84 -0.18 -6.62
N THR A 547 4.94 0.64 -7.66
CA THR A 547 5.66 0.32 -8.91
C THR A 547 6.61 1.45 -9.28
N GLY A 548 7.92 1.17 -9.34
CA GLY A 548 8.96 2.14 -9.70
C GLY A 548 10.26 1.49 -10.14
N THR A 549 11.30 2.29 -10.41
CA THR A 549 12.69 1.79 -10.55
C THR A 549 13.45 1.98 -9.24
N GLY A 550 13.23 1.03 -8.33
CA GLY A 550 13.70 1.05 -6.95
C GLY A 550 12.61 1.50 -5.98
N VAL A 551 12.45 0.78 -4.86
CA VAL A 551 11.51 1.12 -3.79
C VAL A 551 12.19 0.93 -2.44
N THR A 552 12.31 2.01 -1.65
CA THR A 552 13.01 2.01 -0.36
C THR A 552 12.09 2.40 0.79
N PHE A 553 11.96 1.51 1.76
CA PHE A 553 11.42 1.79 3.10
C PHE A 553 12.58 1.98 4.07
N ALA A 554 12.79 3.21 4.54
CA ALA A 554 13.84 3.52 5.51
C ALA A 554 13.41 3.23 6.96
N GLY A 555 12.16 3.56 7.31
CA GLY A 555 11.54 3.21 8.60
C GLY A 555 10.96 1.80 8.65
N THR A 556 10.13 1.54 9.66
CA THR A 556 9.35 0.30 9.79
C THR A 556 8.22 0.22 8.75
N LEU A 557 7.70 -0.98 8.51
CA LEU A 557 6.57 -1.24 7.63
C LEU A 557 5.55 -2.16 8.33
N ASP A 558 4.43 -1.60 8.79
CA ASP A 558 3.43 -2.26 9.65
C ASP A 558 2.00 -2.20 9.08
N GLY A 559 1.10 -3.04 9.63
CA GLY A 559 -0.34 -3.05 9.33
C GLY A 559 -0.79 -4.32 8.59
N GLY A 560 -1.92 -4.91 8.98
CA GLY A 560 -2.38 -6.24 8.55
C GLY A 560 -2.71 -6.42 7.06
N GLN A 561 -2.58 -5.38 6.23
CA GLN A 561 -2.96 -5.42 4.82
C GLN A 561 -1.82 -5.93 3.93
N ALA A 562 -2.17 -6.42 2.75
CA ALA A 562 -1.21 -6.92 1.78
C ALA A 562 -0.51 -5.78 1.02
N LEU A 563 0.73 -6.03 0.60
CA LEU A 563 1.56 -5.10 -0.16
C LEU A 563 2.23 -5.82 -1.34
N THR A 564 2.09 -5.24 -2.53
CA THR A 564 2.89 -5.61 -3.70
C THR A 564 3.90 -4.51 -4.00
N VAL A 565 5.18 -4.84 -4.05
CA VAL A 565 6.28 -3.95 -4.47
C VAL A 565 6.82 -4.43 -5.79
N THR A 566 6.95 -3.54 -6.77
CA THR A 566 7.60 -3.79 -8.06
C THR A 566 8.65 -2.71 -8.27
N SER A 567 9.93 -3.11 -8.20
CA SER A 567 11.08 -2.20 -8.17
C SER A 567 11.88 -2.15 -9.48
N GLY A 568 11.40 -2.85 -10.53
CA GLY A 568 12.01 -2.80 -11.85
C GLY A 568 13.44 -3.33 -11.84
N THR A 569 14.38 -2.54 -12.37
CA THR A 569 15.81 -2.88 -12.48
C THR A 569 16.67 -2.45 -11.28
N ALA A 570 16.06 -1.91 -10.22
CA ALA A 570 16.76 -1.44 -9.02
C ALA A 570 16.14 -2.04 -7.75
N ASP A 571 16.78 -1.78 -6.61
CA ASP A 571 16.55 -2.54 -5.38
C ASP A 571 15.17 -2.33 -4.73
N ALA A 572 14.65 -3.41 -4.13
CA ALA A 572 13.55 -3.37 -3.17
C ALA A 572 14.10 -3.44 -1.75
N VAL A 573 14.24 -2.29 -1.09
CA VAL A 573 14.90 -2.13 0.20
C VAL A 573 13.90 -2.00 1.34
N PHE A 574 13.99 -2.92 2.30
CA PHE A 574 13.33 -2.84 3.60
C PHE A 574 14.41 -2.65 4.68
N ALA A 575 14.67 -1.40 5.07
CA ALA A 575 15.75 -1.04 5.98
C ALA A 575 15.36 -1.14 7.47
N GLY A 576 14.09 -0.86 7.81
CA GLY A 576 13.52 -1.10 9.13
C GLY A 576 12.85 -2.48 9.26
N VAL A 577 12.26 -2.73 10.43
CA VAL A 577 11.49 -3.95 10.74
C VAL A 577 10.20 -3.98 9.91
N VAL A 578 9.86 -5.14 9.37
CA VAL A 578 8.59 -5.39 8.68
C VAL A 578 7.67 -6.17 9.60
N GLY A 579 6.49 -5.64 9.92
CA GLY A 579 5.53 -6.24 10.84
C GLY A 579 5.98 -6.21 12.31
N GLY A 580 6.60 -5.11 12.73
CA GLY A 580 7.06 -4.87 14.09
C GLY A 580 5.91 -4.80 15.09
N THR A 581 5.04 -3.79 14.98
CA THR A 581 3.90 -3.61 15.90
C THR A 581 2.73 -4.52 15.52
N GLU A 582 2.36 -4.54 14.24
CA GLU A 582 1.26 -5.33 13.69
C GLU A 582 1.80 -6.18 12.53
N ARG A 583 1.53 -7.50 12.55
CA ARG A 583 1.99 -8.44 11.51
C ARG A 583 1.46 -7.99 10.14
N LEU A 584 2.36 -7.82 9.17
CA LEU A 584 2.02 -7.44 7.79
C LEU A 584 1.10 -8.50 7.15
N GLY A 585 0.29 -8.12 6.15
CA GLY A 585 -0.46 -9.06 5.33
C GLY A 585 0.42 -9.92 4.41
N ALA A 586 -0.07 -10.27 3.23
CA ALA A 586 0.78 -10.90 2.21
C ALA A 586 1.75 -9.87 1.62
N LEU A 587 3.06 -10.15 1.65
CA LEU A 587 4.08 -9.33 1.03
C LEU A 587 4.57 -10.00 -0.26
N THR A 588 4.41 -9.32 -1.39
CA THR A 588 4.95 -9.72 -2.69
C THR A 588 5.99 -8.68 -3.13
N VAL A 589 7.18 -9.11 -3.52
CA VAL A 589 8.25 -8.23 -4.01
C VAL A 589 8.76 -8.72 -5.36
N ASN A 590 8.74 -7.84 -6.36
CA ASN A 590 9.30 -8.06 -7.68
C ASN A 590 10.51 -7.12 -7.87
N SER A 591 11.71 -7.65 -8.08
CA SER A 591 12.95 -6.88 -8.28
C SER A 591 13.93 -7.62 -9.19
N ALA A 592 14.34 -6.99 -10.28
CA ALA A 592 15.54 -7.40 -11.01
C ALA A 592 16.84 -6.79 -10.42
N GLY A 593 16.73 -5.98 -9.36
CA GLY A 593 17.85 -5.50 -8.54
C GLY A 593 18.10 -6.41 -7.33
N GLN A 594 18.35 -5.84 -6.15
CA GLN A 594 18.38 -6.58 -4.89
C GLN A 594 17.09 -6.40 -4.09
N THR A 595 16.41 -7.52 -3.77
CA THR A 595 15.46 -7.59 -2.65
C THR A 595 16.26 -7.66 -1.34
N ARG A 596 16.16 -6.66 -0.46
CA ARG A 596 16.92 -6.63 0.81
C ARG A 596 16.04 -6.45 2.04
N PHE A 597 16.00 -7.48 2.88
CA PHE A 597 15.42 -7.43 4.23
C PHE A 597 16.53 -7.21 5.27
N ALA A 598 16.69 -5.95 5.71
CA ALA A 598 17.74 -5.56 6.64
C ALA A 598 17.48 -5.97 8.10
N GLN A 599 16.21 -6.04 8.48
CA GLN A 599 15.73 -6.39 9.82
C GLN A 599 14.70 -7.52 9.75
N SER A 600 14.23 -7.99 10.90
CA SER A 600 13.27 -9.10 10.97
C SER A 600 11.95 -8.80 10.24
N VAL A 601 11.35 -9.84 9.68
CA VAL A 601 10.08 -9.76 8.92
C VAL A 601 9.02 -10.63 9.58
N ARG A 602 7.83 -10.05 9.82
CA ARG A 602 6.62 -10.73 10.32
C ARG A 602 5.45 -10.44 9.41
N ALA A 603 5.12 -11.37 8.52
CA ALA A 603 4.05 -11.22 7.53
C ALA A 603 3.02 -12.37 7.60
N ALA A 604 1.96 -12.32 6.80
CA ALA A 604 1.09 -13.47 6.58
C ALA A 604 1.78 -14.47 5.63
N SER A 605 2.42 -13.96 4.57
CA SER A 605 3.27 -14.70 3.64
C SER A 605 4.31 -13.76 3.04
N VAL A 606 5.43 -14.31 2.55
CA VAL A 606 6.43 -13.57 1.77
C VAL A 606 6.62 -14.28 0.44
N ALA A 607 6.53 -13.55 -0.66
CA ALA A 607 6.82 -14.02 -2.01
C ALA A 607 7.78 -13.05 -2.71
N THR A 608 8.84 -13.58 -3.30
CA THR A 608 9.75 -12.83 -4.18
C THR A 608 9.81 -13.46 -5.57
N ASP A 609 10.13 -12.66 -6.60
CA ASP A 609 10.27 -13.15 -7.97
C ASP A 609 11.66 -13.77 -8.25
N VAL A 610 11.94 -14.12 -9.51
CA VAL A 610 13.11 -14.93 -9.91
C VAL A 610 14.27 -14.06 -10.42
N ALA A 611 14.03 -12.79 -10.77
CA ALA A 611 15.09 -11.88 -11.21
C ALA A 611 15.94 -11.39 -10.01
N GLY A 612 17.08 -10.76 -10.29
CA GLY A 612 17.83 -10.07 -9.24
C GLY A 612 18.53 -10.98 -8.22
N THR A 613 18.61 -10.50 -6.96
CA THR A 613 19.22 -11.21 -5.82
C THR A 613 18.47 -10.93 -4.51
N LEU A 614 18.47 -11.87 -3.57
CA LEU A 614 17.82 -11.72 -2.27
C LEU A 614 18.84 -11.67 -1.12
N ALA A 615 18.79 -10.62 -0.30
CA ALA A 615 19.61 -10.47 0.91
C ALA A 615 18.75 -10.58 2.19
N LEU A 616 18.98 -11.64 2.96
CA LEU A 616 18.34 -11.90 4.25
C LEU A 616 19.33 -11.55 5.37
N ASN A 617 19.29 -10.30 5.81
CA ASN A 617 20.23 -9.77 6.82
C ASN A 617 19.60 -9.69 8.22
N GLY A 618 18.27 -9.66 8.30
CA GLY A 618 17.50 -9.49 9.55
C GLY A 618 17.36 -10.71 10.47
N GLY A 619 17.99 -11.85 10.15
CA GLY A 619 18.05 -13.06 10.98
C GLY A 619 16.73 -13.81 11.22
N SER A 620 15.57 -13.24 10.90
CA SER A 620 14.27 -13.90 11.07
C SER A 620 13.24 -13.46 10.03
N VAL A 621 12.63 -14.44 9.37
CA VAL A 621 11.36 -14.27 8.62
C VAL A 621 10.34 -15.23 9.20
N ASP A 622 9.30 -14.67 9.82
CA ASP A 622 8.24 -15.39 10.52
C ASP A 622 6.89 -15.14 9.83
N THR A 623 6.29 -16.19 9.26
CA THR A 623 5.02 -16.13 8.53
C THR A 623 4.04 -17.17 9.02
N THR A 624 2.75 -16.81 9.08
CA THR A 624 1.67 -17.75 9.40
C THR A 624 1.33 -18.68 8.23
N GLY A 625 1.56 -18.22 7.00
CA GLY A 625 1.49 -18.99 5.77
C GLY A 625 2.88 -19.35 5.21
N ALA A 626 2.96 -19.47 3.90
CA ALA A 626 4.16 -19.90 3.18
C ALA A 626 5.17 -18.75 2.93
N GLN A 627 6.41 -19.14 2.65
CA GLN A 627 7.46 -18.27 2.12
C GLN A 627 7.93 -18.85 0.78
N THR A 628 8.00 -18.02 -0.25
CA THR A 628 8.51 -18.40 -1.58
C THR A 628 9.58 -17.42 -1.99
N TYR A 629 10.81 -17.91 -2.12
CA TYR A 629 11.95 -17.12 -2.55
C TYR A 629 12.37 -17.54 -3.96
N GLY A 630 12.14 -16.65 -4.93
CA GLY A 630 12.42 -16.92 -6.34
C GLY A 630 13.91 -16.79 -6.68
N GLU A 631 14.59 -15.78 -6.13
CA GLU A 631 16.00 -15.50 -6.36
C GLU A 631 16.93 -16.52 -5.68
N ARG A 632 18.25 -16.37 -5.89
CA ARG A 632 19.24 -16.92 -4.96
C ARG A 632 19.34 -16.03 -3.72
N ALA A 633 19.07 -16.61 -2.56
CA ALA A 633 19.18 -15.94 -1.27
C ALA A 633 20.62 -15.93 -0.75
N VAL A 634 21.03 -14.84 -0.10
CA VAL A 634 22.29 -14.70 0.64
C VAL A 634 21.97 -14.35 2.09
N LEU A 635 22.49 -15.12 3.03
CA LEU A 635 22.34 -14.86 4.46
C LEU A 635 23.41 -13.90 4.98
N GLY A 636 23.01 -12.72 5.43
CA GLY A 636 23.89 -11.79 6.14
C GLY A 636 24.15 -12.19 7.60
N THR A 637 23.17 -12.85 8.24
CA THR A 637 23.20 -13.30 9.64
C THR A 637 22.67 -14.73 9.78
N ASP A 638 22.90 -15.37 10.93
CA ASP A 638 22.26 -16.66 11.28
C ASP A 638 20.74 -16.50 11.19
N THR A 639 20.10 -17.23 10.27
CA THR A 639 18.73 -16.94 9.83
C THR A 639 17.75 -18.05 10.18
N ARG A 640 16.60 -17.66 10.73
CA ARG A 640 15.44 -18.52 10.96
C ARG A 640 14.29 -18.16 10.02
N LEU A 641 13.79 -19.14 9.29
CA LEU A 641 12.58 -19.05 8.48
C LEU A 641 11.48 -19.88 9.16
N THR A 642 10.38 -19.25 9.58
CA THR A 642 9.24 -19.93 10.22
C THR A 642 8.01 -19.79 9.31
N ALA A 643 7.46 -20.91 8.83
CA ALA A 643 6.39 -20.92 7.83
C ALA A 643 5.63 -22.25 7.84
N SER A 644 4.52 -22.35 7.12
CA SER A 644 3.93 -23.66 6.77
C SER A 644 4.84 -24.45 5.81
N THR A 645 5.30 -23.76 4.75
CA THR A 645 6.30 -24.24 3.79
C THR A 645 7.21 -23.08 3.39
N VAL A 646 8.52 -23.33 3.32
CA VAL A 646 9.52 -22.44 2.72
C VAL A 646 9.98 -23.04 1.39
N VAL A 647 9.87 -22.26 0.31
CA VAL A 647 10.38 -22.62 -1.02
C VAL A 647 11.63 -21.78 -1.32
N LEU A 648 12.76 -22.44 -1.57
CA LEU A 648 14.01 -21.84 -2.04
C LEU A 648 14.19 -22.20 -3.51
N ALA A 649 13.70 -21.36 -4.42
CA ALA A 649 13.68 -21.65 -5.85
C ALA A 649 15.07 -21.50 -6.48
N GLY A 650 15.69 -20.32 -6.37
CA GLY A 650 17.06 -20.07 -6.84
C GLY A 650 18.16 -20.70 -5.98
N GLY A 651 17.81 -21.23 -4.81
CA GLY A 651 18.75 -21.75 -3.80
C GLY A 651 19.23 -20.67 -2.83
N LEU A 652 20.26 -20.97 -2.03
CA LEU A 652 20.68 -20.11 -0.93
C LEU A 652 22.18 -20.29 -0.60
N ASP A 653 22.87 -19.24 -0.19
CA ASP A 653 24.28 -19.24 0.23
C ASP A 653 24.49 -18.41 1.52
N ALA A 654 25.61 -18.62 2.20
CA ALA A 654 26.09 -17.72 3.25
C ALA A 654 26.75 -16.46 2.64
N ALA A 655 26.78 -15.32 3.34
CA ALA A 655 27.62 -14.21 2.90
C ALA A 655 29.12 -14.56 2.94
N THR A 656 29.55 -15.35 3.94
CA THR A 656 30.91 -15.89 4.05
C THR A 656 30.88 -17.40 4.27
N ARG A 657 31.78 -18.14 3.60
CA ARG A 657 31.89 -19.60 3.74
C ARG A 657 32.06 -20.01 5.22
N GLY A 658 31.09 -20.74 5.75
CA GLY A 658 31.04 -21.19 7.14
C GLY A 658 30.57 -20.15 8.15
N GLY A 659 30.14 -18.97 7.71
CA GLY A 659 29.68 -17.88 8.57
C GLY A 659 28.26 -18.10 9.10
N GLN A 660 27.27 -18.02 8.21
CA GLN A 660 25.85 -18.02 8.55
C GLN A 660 25.21 -19.42 8.49
N GLY A 661 24.38 -19.73 9.47
CA GLY A 661 23.56 -20.93 9.55
C GLY A 661 22.09 -20.67 9.20
N LEU A 662 21.38 -21.72 8.79
CA LEU A 662 19.96 -21.67 8.44
C LEU A 662 19.13 -22.62 9.30
N THR A 663 18.01 -22.13 9.83
CA THR A 663 16.95 -22.95 10.45
C THR A 663 15.63 -22.74 9.72
N ILE A 664 15.01 -23.80 9.21
CA ILE A 664 13.64 -23.78 8.70
C ILE A 664 12.72 -24.49 9.68
N ALA A 665 11.80 -23.72 10.25
CA ALA A 665 10.73 -24.19 11.12
C ALA A 665 9.41 -24.26 10.32
N GLY A 666 9.22 -25.40 9.67
CA GLY A 666 8.20 -25.62 8.64
C GLY A 666 8.68 -26.71 7.68
N ASN A 667 7.90 -26.99 6.63
CA ASN A 667 8.36 -27.83 5.52
C ASN A 667 9.30 -27.02 4.61
N ALA A 668 10.23 -27.70 3.92
CA ALA A 668 11.19 -27.08 3.01
C ALA A 668 11.09 -27.67 1.59
N VAL A 669 11.09 -26.82 0.58
CA VAL A 669 11.18 -27.19 -0.85
C VAL A 669 12.37 -26.47 -1.45
N VAL A 670 13.42 -27.21 -1.78
CA VAL A 670 14.73 -26.67 -2.16
C VAL A 670 14.99 -27.02 -3.62
N ASN A 671 14.75 -26.09 -4.53
CA ASN A 671 14.88 -26.31 -5.98
C ASN A 671 16.25 -25.88 -6.53
N GLY A 672 16.95 -24.96 -5.85
CA GLY A 672 18.32 -24.57 -6.18
C GLY A 672 19.34 -25.08 -5.16
N VAL A 673 20.62 -25.15 -5.57
CA VAL A 673 21.73 -25.59 -4.70
C VAL A 673 21.87 -24.70 -3.47
N VAL A 674 22.06 -25.31 -2.30
CA VAL A 674 22.31 -24.62 -1.02
C VAL A 674 23.79 -24.71 -0.61
N GLY A 675 24.41 -23.58 -0.29
CA GLY A 675 25.82 -23.47 0.09
C GLY A 675 26.80 -23.78 -1.06
N GLY A 676 26.34 -23.67 -2.30
CA GLY A 676 27.09 -24.04 -3.50
C GLY A 676 28.22 -23.07 -3.87
N THR A 677 28.09 -21.79 -3.52
CA THR A 677 29.18 -20.81 -3.65
C THR A 677 29.85 -20.54 -2.31
N GLN A 678 29.05 -20.40 -1.25
CA GLN A 678 29.49 -20.10 0.11
C GLN A 678 28.73 -21.03 1.07
N ALA A 679 29.37 -22.15 1.43
CA ALA A 679 28.80 -23.15 2.34
C ALA A 679 28.29 -22.52 3.64
N LEU A 680 27.12 -22.97 4.11
CA LEU A 680 26.55 -22.52 5.39
C LEU A 680 27.40 -23.01 6.57
N SER A 681 27.29 -22.35 7.74
CA SER A 681 27.86 -22.89 8.98
C SER A 681 27.17 -24.23 9.34
N ARG A 682 25.83 -24.25 9.33
CA ARG A 682 24.96 -25.38 9.69
C ARG A 682 23.58 -25.27 9.04
N LEU A 683 22.84 -26.38 8.97
CA LEU A 683 21.45 -26.43 8.51
C LEU A 683 20.56 -27.23 9.47
N SER A 684 19.35 -26.72 9.76
CA SER A 684 18.34 -27.45 10.55
C SER A 684 16.94 -27.28 9.96
N LEU A 685 16.26 -28.39 9.66
CA LEU A 685 14.90 -28.44 9.10
C LEU A 685 13.97 -29.21 10.04
N THR A 686 12.88 -28.60 10.50
CA THR A 686 11.97 -29.26 11.46
C THR A 686 10.84 -30.07 10.79
N GLY A 687 10.36 -29.65 9.62
CA GLY A 687 9.34 -30.34 8.83
C GLY A 687 9.95 -31.25 7.76
N THR A 688 9.13 -31.65 6.78
CA THR A 688 9.61 -32.46 5.64
C THR A 688 10.49 -31.63 4.71
N ALA A 689 11.37 -32.30 3.95
CA ALA A 689 12.31 -31.64 3.04
C ALA A 689 12.29 -32.26 1.64
N ALA A 690 11.79 -31.52 0.65
CA ALA A 690 11.94 -31.86 -0.77
C ALA A 690 13.23 -31.24 -1.32
N LEU A 691 14.22 -32.08 -1.62
CA LEU A 691 15.53 -31.69 -2.15
C LEU A 691 15.57 -31.94 -3.65
N ASN A 692 15.26 -30.91 -4.42
CA ASN A 692 15.20 -30.95 -5.88
C ASN A 692 16.45 -30.32 -6.53
N GLY A 693 17.15 -29.44 -5.81
CA GLY A 693 18.36 -28.74 -6.28
C GLY A 693 19.66 -29.53 -6.23
N GLY A 694 19.64 -30.83 -5.90
CA GLY A 694 20.76 -31.77 -6.05
C GLY A 694 21.99 -31.60 -5.13
N ALA A 695 22.17 -30.48 -4.43
CA ALA A 695 23.27 -30.33 -3.47
C ALA A 695 22.96 -29.39 -2.29
N VAL A 696 23.46 -29.78 -1.11
CA VAL A 696 23.42 -29.00 0.14
C VAL A 696 24.78 -29.09 0.84
N THR A 697 25.45 -27.94 0.99
CA THR A 697 26.81 -27.84 1.56
C THR A 697 26.85 -26.99 2.81
N THR A 698 27.33 -27.58 3.91
CA THR A 698 27.62 -26.94 5.19
C THR A 698 29.09 -27.17 5.59
N VAL A 699 29.57 -26.44 6.60
CA VAL A 699 30.86 -26.70 7.25
C VAL A 699 30.68 -27.64 8.44
N ALA A 700 29.68 -27.38 9.28
CA ALA A 700 29.29 -28.24 10.39
C ALA A 700 28.04 -29.08 10.02
N GLU A 701 27.16 -29.30 10.99
CA GLU A 701 26.06 -30.27 10.92
C GLU A 701 24.86 -29.86 10.03
N GLN A 702 24.19 -30.89 9.50
CA GLN A 702 22.88 -30.81 8.83
C GLN A 702 21.89 -31.69 9.59
N SER A 703 20.76 -31.14 10.04
CA SER A 703 19.70 -31.90 10.72
C SER A 703 18.40 -31.86 9.93
N TYR A 704 17.95 -33.04 9.49
CA TYR A 704 16.68 -33.26 8.81
C TYR A 704 15.76 -34.03 9.77
N ASN A 705 14.89 -33.29 10.47
CA ASN A 705 14.04 -33.87 11.51
C ASN A 705 12.74 -34.45 10.96
N GLY A 706 12.23 -33.95 9.83
CA GLY A 706 11.17 -34.60 9.06
C GLY A 706 11.71 -35.53 7.96
N ALA A 707 10.81 -36.21 7.26
CA ALA A 707 11.16 -37.08 6.15
C ALA A 707 11.72 -36.28 4.95
N VAL A 708 12.73 -36.85 4.29
CA VAL A 708 13.39 -36.26 3.12
C VAL A 708 12.92 -36.94 1.83
N THR A 709 12.65 -36.15 0.79
CA THR A 709 12.31 -36.62 -0.56
C THR A 709 13.28 -35.99 -1.57
N LEU A 710 13.92 -36.82 -2.41
CA LEU A 710 14.92 -36.37 -3.38
C LEU A 710 14.30 -36.25 -4.78
N GLY A 711 14.17 -35.03 -5.28
CA GLY A 711 13.74 -34.77 -6.67
C GLY A 711 14.87 -34.97 -7.69
N ALA A 712 16.12 -34.77 -7.27
CA ALA A 712 17.33 -35.02 -8.05
C ALA A 712 18.31 -35.94 -7.31
N ASP A 713 19.32 -36.45 -8.01
CA ASP A 713 20.49 -37.05 -7.36
C ASP A 713 21.12 -36.03 -6.41
N THR A 714 21.22 -36.39 -5.12
CA THR A 714 21.48 -35.42 -4.06
C THR A 714 22.79 -35.69 -3.33
N VAL A 715 23.64 -34.66 -3.25
CA VAL A 715 24.90 -34.68 -2.48
C VAL A 715 24.77 -33.77 -1.25
N LEU A 716 24.84 -34.37 -0.07
CA LEU A 716 24.86 -33.67 1.22
C LEU A 716 26.30 -33.63 1.73
N THR A 717 26.90 -32.44 1.84
CA THR A 717 28.30 -32.26 2.26
C THR A 717 28.35 -31.45 3.56
N GLY A 718 28.96 -31.99 4.61
CA GLY A 718 29.04 -31.34 5.92
C GLY A 718 29.81 -32.17 6.94
N GLY A 719 29.89 -31.71 8.19
CA GLY A 719 30.53 -32.48 9.26
C GLY A 719 29.76 -33.76 9.58
N THR A 720 28.51 -33.60 10.01
CA THR A 720 27.58 -34.70 10.29
C THR A 720 26.22 -34.40 9.65
N VAL A 721 25.67 -35.34 8.88
CA VAL A 721 24.38 -35.22 8.21
C VAL A 721 23.39 -36.19 8.83
N SER A 722 22.37 -35.67 9.51
CA SER A 722 21.37 -36.45 10.24
C SER A 722 20.04 -36.49 9.51
N LEU A 723 19.68 -37.66 8.96
CA LEU A 723 18.36 -37.95 8.40
C LEU A 723 17.58 -38.81 9.40
N LEU A 724 16.74 -38.16 10.21
CA LEU A 724 16.15 -38.76 11.41
C LEU A 724 14.81 -39.47 11.17
N ASN A 725 14.13 -39.16 10.07
CA ASN A 725 12.86 -39.78 9.66
C ASN A 725 12.90 -40.25 8.20
N GLY A 726 14.00 -40.91 7.82
CA GLY A 726 14.15 -41.53 6.51
C GLY A 726 14.44 -40.59 5.34
N GLY A 727 14.57 -41.21 4.16
CA GLY A 727 14.86 -40.55 2.90
C GLY A 727 14.34 -41.36 1.72
N ASN A 728 13.61 -40.73 0.80
CA ASN A 728 12.95 -41.38 -0.33
C ASN A 728 13.36 -40.72 -1.65
N ALA A 729 13.39 -41.47 -2.73
CA ALA A 729 13.43 -40.94 -4.08
C ALA A 729 12.03 -40.43 -4.48
N ALA A 730 11.94 -39.28 -5.16
CA ALA A 730 10.66 -38.80 -5.70
C ALA A 730 10.11 -39.77 -6.78
N ASN A 731 10.99 -40.46 -7.49
CA ASN A 731 10.66 -41.55 -8.40
C ASN A 731 11.43 -42.81 -7.98
N ALA A 732 10.72 -43.89 -7.65
CA ALA A 732 11.34 -45.11 -7.12
C ALA A 732 12.42 -45.68 -8.06
N GLY A 733 13.61 -45.92 -7.50
CA GLY A 733 14.80 -46.41 -8.21
C GLY A 733 15.55 -45.36 -9.04
N VAL A 734 15.10 -44.10 -9.09
CA VAL A 734 15.71 -43.05 -9.92
C VAL A 734 16.75 -42.23 -9.16
N GLN A 735 16.37 -41.54 -8.07
CA GLN A 735 17.30 -40.65 -7.35
C GLN A 735 18.15 -41.42 -6.32
N GLY A 736 19.46 -41.11 -6.27
CA GLY A 736 20.41 -41.60 -5.28
C GLY A 736 20.87 -40.53 -4.28
N LEU A 737 21.36 -40.98 -3.13
CA LEU A 737 21.87 -40.13 -2.05
C LEU A 737 23.38 -40.34 -1.84
N THR A 738 24.13 -39.25 -1.78
CA THR A 738 25.55 -39.24 -1.38
C THR A 738 25.75 -38.33 -0.17
N VAL A 739 26.40 -38.82 0.88
CA VAL A 739 26.81 -38.05 2.05
C VAL A 739 28.33 -37.94 2.09
N ASN A 740 28.83 -36.71 1.92
CA ASN A 740 30.23 -36.33 2.03
C ASN A 740 30.49 -35.78 3.44
N GLY A 741 30.71 -36.70 4.38
CA GLY A 741 30.77 -36.42 5.82
C GLY A 741 30.34 -37.65 6.61
N ASP A 742 30.17 -37.48 7.93
CA ASP A 742 29.55 -38.51 8.77
C ASP A 742 28.02 -38.49 8.59
N ALA A 743 27.36 -39.64 8.78
CA ALA A 743 25.92 -39.81 8.62
C ALA A 743 25.25 -40.36 9.88
N VAL A 744 24.10 -39.79 10.26
CA VAL A 744 23.14 -40.41 11.19
C VAL A 744 21.90 -40.77 10.39
N LEU A 745 21.54 -42.04 10.37
CA LEU A 745 20.38 -42.56 9.64
C LEU A 745 19.40 -43.18 10.63
N ALA A 746 18.13 -42.76 10.59
CA ALA A 746 17.03 -43.34 11.36
C ALA A 746 15.71 -43.29 10.57
N GLY A 747 14.73 -44.11 10.98
CA GLY A 747 13.48 -44.29 10.22
C GLY A 747 13.63 -45.18 8.99
N VAL A 748 12.67 -45.10 8.07
CA VAL A 748 12.63 -45.93 6.86
C VAL A 748 13.05 -45.11 5.63
N PHE A 749 14.08 -45.56 4.93
CA PHE A 749 14.53 -45.02 3.66
C PHE A 749 14.02 -45.90 2.53
N GLY A 750 13.38 -45.29 1.54
CA GLY A 750 12.83 -45.99 0.39
C GLY A 750 11.43 -46.59 0.57
N GLU A 751 10.68 -46.18 1.60
CA GLU A 751 9.32 -46.63 1.90
C GLU A 751 8.31 -46.20 0.82
N THR A 752 8.30 -44.91 0.49
CA THR A 752 7.39 -44.34 -0.53
C THR A 752 8.05 -44.24 -1.91
N GLY A 753 9.37 -44.35 -1.97
CA GLY A 753 10.13 -44.42 -3.22
C GLY A 753 11.56 -44.88 -2.96
N ALA A 754 11.87 -46.13 -3.30
CA ALA A 754 13.21 -46.72 -3.09
C ALA A 754 14.32 -45.87 -3.70
N LEU A 755 15.40 -45.64 -2.95
CA LEU A 755 16.55 -44.88 -3.45
C LEU A 755 17.33 -45.71 -4.50
N ARG A 756 17.89 -45.06 -5.53
CA ARG A 756 18.76 -45.74 -6.50
C ARG A 756 20.01 -46.30 -5.84
N GLN A 757 20.60 -45.55 -4.92
CA GLN A 757 21.76 -45.93 -4.13
C GLN A 757 21.86 -45.05 -2.89
N ILE A 758 22.62 -45.51 -1.88
CA ILE A 758 23.14 -44.66 -0.81
C ILE A 758 24.65 -44.82 -0.69
N ALA A 759 25.38 -43.71 -0.64
CA ALA A 759 26.82 -43.68 -0.42
C ALA A 759 27.15 -42.73 0.73
N VAL A 760 27.92 -43.17 1.72
CA VAL A 760 28.47 -42.32 2.79
C VAL A 760 29.99 -42.45 2.76
N SER A 761 30.73 -41.33 2.80
CA SER A 761 32.19 -41.37 2.82
C SER A 761 32.77 -41.48 4.23
N GLY A 762 32.19 -40.77 5.21
CA GLY A 762 32.58 -40.80 6.62
C GLY A 762 32.00 -41.97 7.41
N GLY A 763 32.01 -41.83 8.74
CA GLY A 763 31.38 -42.76 9.67
C GLY A 763 29.86 -42.69 9.59
N THR A 764 29.18 -43.82 9.81
CA THR A 764 27.71 -43.93 9.74
C THR A 764 27.16 -44.49 11.05
N ARG A 765 26.14 -43.85 11.62
CA ARG A 765 25.38 -44.36 12.77
C ARG A 765 23.96 -44.74 12.34
N LEU A 766 23.65 -46.04 12.36
CA LEU A 766 22.29 -46.55 12.15
C LEU A 766 21.56 -46.55 13.50
N ALA A 767 20.55 -45.70 13.64
CA ALA A 767 19.77 -45.55 14.85
C ALA A 767 18.36 -46.13 14.66
N GLY A 768 18.30 -47.43 14.38
CA GLY A 768 17.05 -48.12 14.04
C GLY A 768 16.61 -47.91 12.58
N ALA A 769 17.56 -47.80 11.66
CA ALA A 769 17.28 -47.50 10.26
C ALA A 769 16.87 -48.76 9.48
N THR A 770 15.85 -48.64 8.64
CA THR A 770 15.57 -49.60 7.57
C THR A 770 15.84 -48.93 6.23
N VAL A 771 16.76 -49.45 5.42
CA VAL A 771 17.25 -48.80 4.20
C VAL A 771 17.02 -49.68 2.98
N ALA A 772 16.05 -49.32 2.14
CA ALA A 772 15.74 -49.98 0.88
C ALA A 772 16.29 -49.19 -0.33
N THR A 773 17.11 -49.86 -1.14
CA THR A 773 17.65 -49.33 -2.40
C THR A 773 17.43 -50.31 -3.57
N THR A 774 17.47 -49.82 -4.81
CA THR A 774 17.49 -50.70 -6.00
C THR A 774 18.93 -51.08 -6.39
N GLY A 775 19.84 -50.11 -6.42
CA GLY A 775 21.28 -50.32 -6.54
C GLY A 775 22.00 -50.34 -5.19
N GLY A 776 23.33 -50.24 -5.22
CA GLY A 776 24.18 -50.55 -4.07
C GLY A 776 24.07 -49.60 -2.87
N GLN A 777 24.55 -50.08 -1.72
CA GLN A 777 24.72 -49.29 -0.49
C GLN A 777 26.19 -49.33 -0.08
N ARG A 778 26.83 -48.17 0.08
CA ARG A 778 28.26 -48.06 0.39
C ARG A 778 28.49 -47.18 1.60
N PHE A 779 29.09 -47.75 2.64
CA PHE A 779 29.47 -47.05 3.87
C PHE A 779 31.00 -47.06 3.98
N GLY A 780 31.63 -45.92 3.73
CA GLY A 780 33.09 -45.78 3.58
C GLY A 780 33.86 -45.88 4.90
N GLY A 781 33.44 -45.12 5.91
CA GLY A 781 34.01 -45.16 7.26
C GLY A 781 33.47 -46.32 8.11
N SER A 782 33.58 -46.17 9.43
CA SER A 782 33.04 -47.10 10.42
C SER A 782 31.50 -47.04 10.48
N LEU A 783 30.86 -48.19 10.70
CA LEU A 783 29.41 -48.32 10.80
C LEU A 783 29.02 -48.72 12.22
N THR A 784 28.37 -47.81 12.96
CA THR A 784 27.85 -48.06 14.31
C THR A 784 26.36 -48.39 14.27
N VAL A 785 25.99 -49.61 14.64
CA VAL A 785 24.59 -50.04 14.77
C VAL A 785 24.13 -49.73 16.20
N ALA A 786 23.44 -48.61 16.39
CA ALA A 786 22.97 -48.13 17.70
C ALA A 786 21.58 -48.67 18.10
N GLY A 787 20.79 -49.09 17.11
CA GLY A 787 19.50 -49.77 17.27
C GLY A 787 19.28 -50.77 16.14
N ALA A 788 18.39 -51.75 16.33
CA ALA A 788 18.16 -52.83 15.37
C ALA A 788 17.82 -52.29 13.97
N SER A 789 18.62 -52.66 12.96
CA SER A 789 18.61 -52.02 11.64
C SER A 789 18.61 -53.04 10.50
N ALA A 790 18.11 -52.65 9.32
CA ALA A 790 18.02 -53.49 8.14
C ALA A 790 18.49 -52.76 6.88
N LEU A 791 19.36 -53.38 6.10
CA LEU A 791 19.92 -52.84 4.85
C LEU A 791 19.54 -53.80 3.70
N THR A 792 18.77 -53.31 2.74
CA THR A 792 18.25 -54.08 1.60
C THR A 792 18.56 -53.40 0.27
N SER A 793 19.34 -54.06 -0.59
CA SER A 793 19.56 -53.66 -1.98
C SER A 793 18.94 -54.67 -2.94
N ASN A 794 17.97 -54.23 -3.73
CA ASN A 794 17.23 -55.07 -4.69
C ASN A 794 17.98 -55.23 -6.02
N GLY A 795 19.25 -55.62 -5.96
CA GLY A 795 20.09 -55.91 -7.13
C GLY A 795 21.51 -55.33 -7.09
N GLY A 796 21.86 -54.52 -6.09
CA GLY A 796 23.21 -54.00 -5.88
C GLY A 796 23.91 -54.59 -4.66
N ASP A 797 25.20 -54.28 -4.51
CA ASP A 797 26.03 -54.77 -3.42
C ASP A 797 25.86 -53.94 -2.13
N LEU A 798 26.05 -54.58 -0.97
CA LEU A 798 26.25 -53.91 0.32
C LEU A 798 27.74 -53.89 0.67
N VAL A 799 28.34 -52.71 0.78
CA VAL A 799 29.79 -52.54 0.97
C VAL A 799 30.11 -51.70 2.20
N PHE A 800 30.89 -52.28 3.11
CA PHE A 800 31.40 -51.65 4.33
C PHE A 800 32.94 -51.51 4.21
N GLY A 801 33.42 -50.27 4.26
CA GLY A 801 34.84 -49.93 4.16
C GLY A 801 35.56 -50.00 5.50
N GLY A 802 34.99 -49.39 6.55
CA GLY A 802 35.49 -49.47 7.91
C GLY A 802 34.98 -50.68 8.71
N ALA A 803 35.20 -50.63 10.03
CA ALA A 803 34.68 -51.60 10.98
C ALA A 803 33.16 -51.46 11.19
N VAL A 804 32.48 -52.54 11.58
CA VAL A 804 31.02 -52.56 11.82
C VAL A 804 30.73 -53.02 13.25
N ASP A 805 30.38 -52.10 14.14
CA ASP A 805 30.29 -52.31 15.59
C ASP A 805 28.90 -51.97 16.17
N SER A 806 28.59 -52.48 17.36
CA SER A 806 27.40 -52.07 18.12
C SER A 806 27.70 -51.89 19.61
N ALA A 807 27.44 -50.69 20.13
CA ALA A 807 27.48 -50.45 21.58
C ALA A 807 26.39 -51.24 22.36
N ASN A 808 25.29 -51.58 21.68
CA ASN A 808 24.06 -52.08 22.30
C ASN A 808 23.74 -53.54 21.92
N ARG A 809 24.68 -54.29 21.32
CA ARG A 809 24.42 -55.62 20.71
C ARG A 809 23.18 -55.63 19.80
N SER A 810 22.99 -54.55 19.03
CA SER A 810 21.84 -54.41 18.13
C SER A 810 21.93 -55.36 16.95
N ALA A 811 20.77 -55.89 16.52
CA ALA A 811 20.68 -56.77 15.36
C ALA A 811 20.87 -55.99 14.04
N LEU A 812 21.44 -56.66 13.04
CA LEU A 812 21.67 -56.13 11.70
C LEU A 812 21.21 -57.15 10.65
N SER A 813 20.20 -56.78 9.87
CA SER A 813 19.74 -57.58 8.72
C SER A 813 20.34 -57.05 7.43
N LEU A 814 20.95 -57.92 6.63
CA LEU A 814 21.66 -57.59 5.39
C LEU A 814 21.08 -58.42 4.23
N ASN A 815 20.55 -57.72 3.21
CA ASN A 815 20.00 -58.31 1.99
C ASN A 815 20.56 -57.60 0.76
N GLY A 816 21.21 -58.30 -0.17
CA GLY A 816 21.85 -57.67 -1.33
C GLY A 816 22.28 -58.64 -2.43
N ALA A 817 22.91 -58.12 -3.47
CA ALA A 817 23.57 -58.93 -4.50
C ALA A 817 24.81 -59.61 -3.90
N SER A 818 25.92 -58.88 -3.76
CA SER A 818 27.09 -59.29 -2.98
C SER A 818 27.16 -58.49 -1.67
N ILE A 819 27.84 -59.03 -0.67
CA ILE A 819 28.05 -58.36 0.62
C ILE A 819 29.55 -58.35 0.93
N ARG A 820 30.15 -57.18 1.16
CA ARG A 820 31.59 -57.02 1.39
C ARG A 820 31.86 -56.16 2.63
N ALA A 821 32.45 -56.76 3.66
CA ALA A 821 32.98 -56.06 4.82
C ALA A 821 34.52 -56.08 4.78
N SER A 822 35.12 -54.90 4.77
CA SER A 822 36.57 -54.73 4.61
C SER A 822 37.28 -54.56 5.96
N GLY A 823 36.63 -53.91 6.93
CA GLY A 823 37.05 -53.87 8.33
C GLY A 823 36.52 -55.04 9.17
N ASP A 824 36.89 -55.04 10.45
CA ASP A 824 36.42 -56.03 11.44
C ASP A 824 34.98 -55.75 11.87
N ILE A 825 34.22 -56.79 12.26
CA ILE A 825 32.84 -56.69 12.75
C ILE A 825 32.81 -57.03 14.25
N GLY A 826 32.20 -56.17 15.06
CA GLY A 826 32.00 -56.36 16.50
C GLY A 826 33.29 -56.40 17.32
N ALA A 827 34.35 -55.73 16.85
CA ALA A 827 35.67 -55.71 17.45
C ALA A 827 35.81 -54.69 18.60
N SER A 828 35.11 -53.54 18.54
CA SER A 828 35.09 -52.54 19.60
C SER A 828 33.78 -52.53 20.40
N GLY A 829 32.67 -52.95 19.78
CA GLY A 829 31.38 -53.14 20.43
C GLY A 829 30.68 -54.37 19.87
N LEU A 830 30.50 -55.40 20.70
CA LEU A 830 29.98 -56.70 20.31
C LEU A 830 28.67 -56.57 19.51
N MET A 831 28.69 -57.05 18.26
CA MET A 831 27.54 -57.02 17.38
C MET A 831 26.41 -57.93 17.92
N GLY A 832 25.16 -57.58 17.61
CA GLY A 832 24.00 -58.42 17.92
C GLY A 832 23.88 -59.63 17.00
N ASP A 833 22.64 -59.96 16.65
CA ASP A 833 22.35 -60.96 15.62
C ASP A 833 22.55 -60.38 14.23
N VAL A 834 23.41 -61.02 13.43
CA VAL A 834 23.60 -60.67 12.03
C VAL A 834 22.85 -61.67 11.17
N THR A 835 21.84 -61.20 10.45
CA THR A 835 21.09 -62.00 9.47
C THR A 835 21.54 -61.61 8.07
N VAL A 836 21.90 -62.60 7.25
CA VAL A 836 22.48 -62.40 5.92
C VAL A 836 21.66 -63.11 4.86
N ARG A 837 21.43 -62.42 3.74
CA ARG A 837 20.85 -62.97 2.52
C ARG A 837 21.54 -62.34 1.31
N ALA A 838 22.27 -63.14 0.55
CA ALA A 838 22.90 -62.71 -0.68
C ALA A 838 22.45 -63.59 -1.85
N SER A 839 22.47 -63.05 -3.07
CA SER A 839 22.39 -63.84 -4.30
C SER A 839 23.78 -64.18 -4.87
N GLY A 840 24.76 -63.31 -4.62
CA GLY A 840 26.17 -63.44 -4.94
C GLY A 840 27.06 -63.64 -3.70
N GLY A 841 28.34 -63.32 -3.84
CA GLY A 841 29.37 -63.63 -2.84
C GLY A 841 29.25 -62.82 -1.54
N VAL A 842 29.71 -63.42 -0.43
CA VAL A 842 29.77 -62.78 0.89
C VAL A 842 31.23 -62.78 1.36
N VAL A 843 31.83 -61.61 1.59
CA VAL A 843 33.26 -61.48 1.88
C VAL A 843 33.50 -60.64 3.12
N TYR A 844 34.16 -61.24 4.10
CA TYR A 844 34.67 -60.59 5.32
C TYR A 844 36.20 -60.64 5.28
N ASP A 845 36.86 -59.51 5.02
CA ASP A 845 38.32 -59.40 5.11
C ASP A 845 38.80 -59.19 6.56
N GLY A 846 37.92 -58.66 7.41
CA GLY A 846 38.12 -58.54 8.84
C GLY A 846 37.80 -59.80 9.66
N ALA A 847 38.02 -59.72 10.96
CA ALA A 847 37.52 -60.65 11.96
C ALA A 847 36.05 -60.34 12.24
N VAL A 848 35.25 -61.35 12.55
CA VAL A 848 33.79 -61.22 12.73
C VAL A 848 33.40 -61.73 14.11
N THR A 849 32.92 -60.85 14.98
CA THR A 849 32.48 -61.17 16.35
C THR A 849 31.03 -60.72 16.55
N VAL A 850 30.13 -61.67 16.81
CA VAL A 850 28.67 -61.44 16.81
C VAL A 850 27.97 -62.17 17.97
N ARG A 851 26.68 -61.88 18.22
CA ARG A 851 25.84 -62.75 19.06
C ARG A 851 25.55 -64.06 18.32
N SER A 852 25.03 -63.96 17.10
CA SER A 852 24.89 -65.07 16.16
C SER A 852 25.06 -64.60 14.71
N LEU A 853 25.39 -65.53 13.81
CA LEU A 853 25.39 -65.28 12.36
C LEU A 853 24.47 -66.29 11.68
N THR A 854 23.35 -65.82 11.12
CA THR A 854 22.43 -66.62 10.32
C THR A 854 22.50 -66.16 8.87
N GLN A 855 23.15 -66.94 7.99
CA GLN A 855 23.12 -66.72 6.54
C GLN A 855 22.08 -67.65 5.92
N THR A 856 21.03 -67.08 5.34
CA THR A 856 19.86 -67.83 4.81
C THR A 856 20.00 -68.21 3.33
N ALA A 857 20.82 -67.48 2.59
CA ALA A 857 21.23 -67.75 1.21
C ALA A 857 22.50 -66.94 0.91
N GLY A 858 23.30 -67.40 -0.05
CA GLY A 858 24.50 -66.71 -0.54
C GLY A 858 25.21 -67.50 -1.63
N GLY A 859 26.11 -66.84 -2.35
CA GLY A 859 27.13 -67.46 -3.17
C GLY A 859 28.28 -68.01 -2.32
N GLU A 860 29.50 -67.97 -2.84
CA GLU A 860 30.69 -68.30 -2.05
C GLU A 860 30.89 -67.29 -0.91
N SER A 861 31.18 -67.80 0.28
CA SER A 861 31.24 -67.03 1.53
C SER A 861 32.63 -67.16 2.14
N ARG A 862 33.42 -66.07 2.15
CA ARG A 862 34.83 -66.05 2.58
C ARG A 862 35.02 -65.21 3.84
N PHE A 863 35.55 -65.84 4.89
CA PHE A 863 35.99 -65.22 6.13
C PHE A 863 37.53 -65.27 6.18
N ALA A 864 38.20 -64.13 6.03
CA ALA A 864 39.66 -64.10 5.91
C ALA A 864 40.38 -64.21 7.28
N LYS A 865 39.81 -63.60 8.32
CA LYS A 865 40.26 -63.73 9.72
C LYS A 865 39.27 -64.58 10.54
N ALA A 866 39.41 -64.55 11.86
CA ALA A 866 38.62 -65.36 12.77
C ALA A 866 37.12 -64.98 12.78
N LEU A 867 36.26 -65.99 12.91
CA LEU A 867 34.80 -65.87 13.03
C LEU A 867 34.38 -66.36 14.42
N THR A 868 33.69 -65.54 15.20
CA THR A 868 33.32 -65.82 16.59
C THR A 868 31.85 -65.49 16.86
N ALA A 869 31.02 -66.50 17.14
CA ALA A 869 29.69 -66.32 17.72
C ALA A 869 29.75 -66.44 19.24
N THR A 870 29.23 -65.43 19.95
CA THR A 870 29.26 -65.33 21.42
C THR A 870 27.97 -65.77 22.10
N GLY A 871 26.90 -66.05 21.33
CA GLY A 871 25.62 -66.56 21.82
C GLY A 871 25.37 -68.03 21.45
N THR A 872 24.44 -68.65 22.19
CA THR A 872 24.06 -70.07 22.05
C THR A 872 23.40 -70.42 20.73
N ASP A 873 22.84 -69.44 20.01
CA ASP A 873 22.29 -69.62 18.67
C ASP A 873 23.38 -69.89 17.61
N GLY A 874 24.63 -69.49 17.91
CA GLY A 874 25.83 -69.91 17.20
C GLY A 874 25.95 -69.39 15.76
N LEU A 875 26.38 -70.28 14.87
CA LEU A 875 26.67 -70.01 13.46
C LEU A 875 25.84 -70.94 12.58
N ARG A 876 24.95 -70.39 11.73
CA ARG A 876 24.11 -71.16 10.82
C ARG A 876 24.16 -70.57 9.42
N LEU A 877 24.98 -71.17 8.55
CA LEU A 877 25.40 -70.57 7.29
C LEU A 877 24.96 -71.43 6.10
N THR A 878 24.14 -70.86 5.22
CA THR A 878 23.69 -71.46 3.96
C THR A 878 24.25 -70.66 2.78
N GLY A 879 24.95 -71.31 1.85
CA GLY A 879 25.57 -70.64 0.70
C GLY A 879 26.18 -71.61 -0.32
N ALA A 880 26.65 -71.10 -1.46
CA ALA A 880 27.19 -71.93 -2.54
C ALA A 880 28.56 -72.57 -2.22
N GLY A 881 29.28 -72.04 -1.22
CA GLY A 881 30.57 -72.55 -0.76
C GLY A 881 31.11 -71.71 0.39
N PHE A 882 32.05 -72.23 1.17
CA PHE A 882 32.59 -71.56 2.35
C PHE A 882 34.12 -71.61 2.40
N THR A 883 34.76 -70.51 2.77
CA THR A 883 36.21 -70.46 3.05
C THR A 883 36.47 -69.75 4.36
N PHE A 884 37.20 -70.39 5.28
CA PHE A 884 37.58 -69.86 6.60
C PHE A 884 39.10 -69.83 6.72
N GLY A 885 39.71 -68.65 6.60
CA GLY A 885 41.17 -68.47 6.62
C GLY A 885 41.83 -68.64 7.99
N ALA A 886 41.05 -68.55 9.07
CA ALA A 886 41.53 -68.64 10.46
C ALA A 886 40.47 -69.28 11.38
N ALA A 887 40.67 -69.18 12.70
CA ALA A 887 39.83 -69.85 13.70
C ALA A 887 38.33 -69.51 13.63
N VAL A 888 37.49 -70.52 13.81
CA VAL A 888 36.03 -70.39 13.92
C VAL A 888 35.58 -70.85 15.30
N ASN A 889 35.04 -69.92 16.09
CA ASN A 889 34.58 -70.12 17.46
C ASN A 889 33.05 -69.96 17.54
N SER A 890 32.35 -70.83 18.25
CA SER A 890 30.91 -70.71 18.49
C SER A 890 30.55 -71.08 19.93
N ALA A 891 29.91 -70.16 20.65
CA ALA A 891 29.22 -70.43 21.92
C ALA A 891 27.92 -71.25 21.74
N GLY A 892 27.55 -71.55 20.50
CA GLY A 892 26.49 -72.47 20.13
C GLY A 892 27.03 -73.60 19.24
N SER A 893 26.17 -74.10 18.35
CA SER A 893 26.58 -75.00 17.26
C SER A 893 27.21 -74.23 16.08
N LEU A 894 27.83 -74.97 15.17
CA LEU A 894 28.18 -74.53 13.81
C LEU A 894 27.41 -75.41 12.81
N ALA A 895 26.62 -74.82 11.93
CA ALA A 895 25.88 -75.52 10.89
C ALA A 895 26.19 -74.90 9.52
N LEU A 896 26.73 -75.70 8.60
CA LEU A 896 27.10 -75.31 7.24
C LEU A 896 26.26 -76.07 6.21
N VAL A 897 25.54 -75.36 5.34
CA VAL A 897 24.72 -75.95 4.27
C VAL A 897 25.19 -75.42 2.92
N THR A 898 25.80 -76.31 2.13
CA THR A 898 26.38 -75.97 0.83
C THR A 898 25.35 -76.23 -0.26
N THR A 899 24.82 -75.17 -0.88
CA THR A 899 23.68 -75.24 -1.81
C THR A 899 24.07 -75.62 -3.25
N ASN A 900 25.33 -75.43 -3.63
CA ASN A 900 25.88 -75.87 -4.91
C ASN A 900 26.49 -77.26 -4.76
N GLY A 901 26.08 -78.23 -5.58
CA GLY A 901 26.64 -79.59 -5.57
C GLY A 901 28.13 -79.66 -5.93
N ALA A 902 28.67 -78.67 -6.65
CA ALA A 902 30.11 -78.54 -6.90
C ALA A 902 30.87 -77.78 -5.80
N GLY A 903 30.17 -77.02 -4.96
CA GLY A 903 30.76 -76.13 -3.96
C GLY A 903 31.52 -76.85 -2.85
N THR A 904 32.53 -76.20 -2.28
CA THR A 904 33.37 -76.77 -1.21
C THR A 904 33.27 -75.98 0.09
N VAL A 905 33.68 -76.62 1.18
CA VAL A 905 33.98 -75.95 2.46
C VAL A 905 35.48 -76.06 2.69
N THR A 906 36.20 -74.94 2.79
CA THR A 906 37.66 -74.94 2.96
C THR A 906 38.05 -74.20 4.23
N PHE A 907 38.63 -74.91 5.20
CA PHE A 907 39.34 -74.29 6.32
C PHE A 907 40.83 -74.14 5.97
N GLY A 908 41.46 -73.05 6.41
CA GLY A 908 42.92 -72.86 6.28
C GLY A 908 43.69 -73.93 7.07
N ARG A 909 44.87 -74.33 6.58
CA ARG A 909 45.68 -75.42 7.16
C ARG A 909 45.86 -75.28 8.68
N ASP A 910 46.17 -74.08 9.14
CA ASP A 910 46.48 -73.76 10.54
C ASP A 910 45.26 -73.19 11.30
N ALA A 911 44.05 -73.28 10.73
CA ALA A 911 42.82 -72.87 11.40
C ALA A 911 42.39 -73.88 12.47
N THR A 912 41.46 -73.44 13.33
CA THR A 912 40.86 -74.25 14.40
C THR A 912 39.34 -74.04 14.44
N VAL A 913 38.55 -75.08 14.62
CA VAL A 913 37.10 -74.98 14.87
C VAL A 913 36.82 -75.36 16.33
N VAL A 914 36.18 -74.46 17.08
CA VAL A 914 35.75 -74.71 18.47
C VAL A 914 34.29 -74.34 18.62
N THR A 915 33.44 -75.31 18.97
CA THR A 915 32.01 -75.10 19.23
C THR A 915 31.65 -75.63 20.61
N GLU A 916 30.80 -74.91 21.36
CA GLU A 916 30.18 -75.48 22.56
C GLU A 916 29.15 -76.55 22.18
N GLY A 917 28.33 -76.25 21.18
CA GLY A 917 27.39 -77.19 20.55
C GLY A 917 28.05 -78.11 19.53
N GLY A 918 27.27 -78.63 18.59
CA GLY A 918 27.73 -79.54 17.54
C GLY A 918 28.26 -78.83 16.29
N PHE A 919 28.96 -79.56 15.43
CA PHE A 919 29.36 -79.10 14.09
C PHE A 919 28.69 -79.96 13.01
N THR A 920 27.81 -79.39 12.21
CA THR A 920 27.18 -80.05 11.06
C THR A 920 27.58 -79.42 9.73
N GLN A 921 27.81 -80.26 8.72
CA GLN A 921 28.04 -79.87 7.34
C GLN A 921 27.16 -80.76 6.43
N SER A 922 26.50 -80.15 5.45
CA SER A 922 25.71 -80.86 4.43
C SER A 922 25.81 -80.20 3.05
N GLY A 923 25.55 -81.00 2.01
CA GLY A 923 25.73 -80.59 0.60
C GLY A 923 27.20 -80.45 0.19
N GLY A 924 27.41 -79.92 -1.02
CA GLY A 924 28.75 -79.68 -1.58
C GLY A 924 29.47 -80.94 -2.08
N SER A 925 30.62 -80.73 -2.71
CA SER A 925 31.48 -81.77 -3.30
C SER A 925 32.55 -82.30 -2.33
N GLY A 926 33.01 -81.47 -1.38
CA GLY A 926 34.03 -81.83 -0.40
C GLY A 926 34.26 -80.77 0.67
N ILE A 927 34.92 -81.16 1.76
CA ILE A 927 35.34 -80.28 2.86
C ILE A 927 36.83 -80.47 3.21
N VAL A 928 37.63 -79.41 3.14
CA VAL A 928 39.01 -79.39 3.66
C VAL A 928 38.98 -78.96 5.12
N LEU A 929 39.46 -79.81 6.03
CA LEU A 929 39.36 -79.64 7.48
C LEU A 929 40.49 -78.78 8.07
N PRO A 930 40.24 -78.11 9.22
CA PRO A 930 41.28 -77.42 10.00
C PRO A 930 42.23 -78.41 10.70
N ALA A 931 43.35 -77.91 11.24
CA ALA A 931 44.24 -78.69 12.10
C ALA A 931 43.55 -79.22 13.37
N SER A 932 42.58 -78.49 13.93
CA SER A 932 41.78 -78.98 15.06
C SER A 932 40.29 -78.66 14.94
N ILE A 933 39.44 -79.63 15.27
CA ILE A 933 37.99 -79.46 15.50
C ILE A 933 37.68 -79.89 16.93
N THR A 934 36.91 -79.10 17.68
CA THR A 934 36.44 -79.44 19.03
C THR A 934 35.01 -78.98 19.22
N ALA A 935 34.06 -79.92 19.21
CA ALA A 935 32.64 -79.69 19.53
C ALA A 935 32.35 -80.19 20.95
N LYS A 936 32.35 -79.32 21.96
CA LYS A 936 32.48 -79.74 23.38
C LYS A 936 31.32 -80.59 23.91
N THR A 937 30.08 -80.29 23.51
CA THR A 937 28.88 -81.01 24.00
C THR A 937 28.06 -81.67 22.89
N GLY A 938 28.24 -81.25 21.63
CA GLY A 938 27.46 -81.75 20.50
C GLY A 938 28.17 -82.78 19.62
N PRO A 939 27.45 -83.40 18.67
CA PRO A 939 28.01 -84.28 17.65
C PRO A 939 28.78 -83.50 16.58
N ILE A 940 29.60 -84.22 15.81
CA ILE A 940 30.16 -83.75 14.53
C ILE A 940 29.55 -84.59 13.40
N THR A 941 28.95 -83.96 12.38
CA THR A 941 28.33 -84.66 11.25
C THR A 941 28.73 -83.99 9.93
N LEU A 942 29.56 -84.64 9.12
CA LEU A 942 30.01 -84.15 7.82
C LEU A 942 29.42 -84.99 6.68
N GLY A 943 28.56 -84.38 5.87
CA GLY A 943 27.86 -85.04 4.75
C GLY A 943 28.68 -85.15 3.47
N ALA A 944 29.66 -84.26 3.25
CA ALA A 944 30.61 -84.35 2.14
C ALA A 944 31.83 -85.23 2.50
N VAL A 945 32.63 -85.60 1.48
CA VAL A 945 33.94 -86.20 1.71
C VAL A 945 34.86 -85.16 2.33
N ALA A 946 35.48 -85.51 3.46
CA ALA A 946 36.45 -84.66 4.13
C ALA A 946 37.89 -84.95 3.66
N SER A 947 38.70 -83.91 3.60
CA SER A 947 40.15 -83.95 3.39
C SER A 947 40.86 -83.30 4.58
N LEU A 948 41.90 -83.93 5.09
CA LEU A 948 42.70 -83.47 6.23
C LEU A 948 43.95 -82.72 5.76
N PRO A 949 44.51 -81.83 6.61
CA PRO A 949 45.83 -81.27 6.37
C PRO A 949 46.95 -82.30 6.63
N ASP A 950 48.07 -82.19 5.92
CA ASP A 950 49.27 -82.98 6.18
C ASP A 950 49.85 -82.66 7.57
N GLY A 951 50.45 -83.65 8.25
CA GLY A 951 51.06 -83.47 9.58
C GLY A 951 50.21 -84.05 10.71
N GLN A 952 49.76 -83.22 11.65
CA GLN A 952 48.87 -83.64 12.75
C GLN A 952 47.50 -83.00 12.61
N ALA A 953 46.44 -83.75 12.91
CA ALA A 953 45.08 -83.23 13.03
C ALA A 953 44.35 -83.83 14.23
N SER A 954 43.46 -83.07 14.87
CA SER A 954 42.66 -83.52 16.01
C SER A 954 41.17 -83.22 15.85
N ILE A 955 40.29 -84.18 16.11
CA ILE A 955 38.84 -84.05 15.99
C ILE A 955 38.19 -84.57 17.27
N ALA A 956 37.67 -83.66 18.10
CA ALA A 956 37.02 -83.97 19.38
C ALA A 956 35.54 -83.58 19.36
N ALA A 957 34.67 -84.44 19.91
CA ALA A 957 33.23 -84.22 20.02
C ALA A 957 32.66 -84.69 21.36
N GLY A 958 31.69 -83.99 21.92
CA GLY A 958 30.90 -84.43 23.08
C GLY A 958 29.81 -85.44 22.70
N GLY A 959 29.40 -85.46 21.43
CA GLY A 959 28.52 -86.46 20.84
C GLY A 959 29.20 -87.32 19.77
N PRO A 960 28.44 -88.17 19.04
CA PRO A 960 28.95 -88.97 17.94
C PRO A 960 29.67 -88.16 16.85
N ILE A 961 30.63 -88.78 16.17
CA ILE A 961 31.31 -88.23 15.00
C ILE A 961 30.91 -89.05 13.77
N THR A 962 30.24 -88.45 12.80
CA THR A 962 29.78 -89.08 11.55
C THR A 962 30.38 -88.36 10.34
N MET A 963 30.97 -89.08 9.40
CA MET A 963 31.60 -88.50 8.19
C MET A 963 31.42 -89.39 6.97
N ALA A 964 31.03 -88.81 5.82
CA ALA A 964 30.78 -89.57 4.59
C ALA A 964 32.06 -90.13 3.89
N GLY A 965 33.23 -89.62 4.26
CA GLY A 965 34.59 -90.02 3.81
C GLY A 965 35.64 -89.12 4.47
N LEU A 966 36.90 -89.57 4.59
CA LEU A 966 37.96 -88.84 5.33
C LEU A 966 39.37 -89.15 4.80
N GLN A 967 39.90 -88.31 3.92
CA GLN A 967 41.16 -88.52 3.20
C GLN A 967 42.31 -87.71 3.83
N GLY A 968 43.48 -88.32 4.07
CA GLY A 968 44.60 -87.68 4.78
C GLY A 968 45.85 -88.56 4.84
N LYS A 969 46.36 -89.02 3.69
CA LYS A 969 47.46 -90.00 3.59
C LYS A 969 48.75 -89.65 4.33
N ALA A 970 48.99 -88.37 4.62
CA ALA A 970 50.15 -87.89 5.41
C ALA A 970 49.74 -87.28 6.76
N THR A 971 48.51 -87.53 7.23
CA THR A 971 47.96 -87.01 8.49
C THR A 971 48.01 -88.06 9.59
N MET A 972 48.66 -87.72 10.70
CA MET A 972 48.50 -88.37 12.00
C MET A 972 47.24 -87.81 12.67
N LEU A 973 46.17 -88.60 12.71
CA LEU A 973 44.84 -88.15 13.15
C LEU A 973 44.54 -88.60 14.59
N THR A 974 44.11 -87.67 15.44
CA THR A 974 43.51 -87.99 16.75
C THR A 974 42.01 -87.77 16.71
N MET A 975 41.20 -88.78 17.06
CA MET A 975 39.74 -88.69 17.12
C MET A 975 39.21 -89.02 18.52
N ALA A 976 38.39 -88.14 19.09
CA ALA A 976 37.76 -88.37 20.39
C ALA A 976 36.26 -88.06 20.33
N SER A 977 35.42 -89.00 20.78
CA SER A 977 34.00 -88.81 21.00
C SER A 977 33.67 -89.17 22.45
N ASP A 978 33.15 -88.22 23.22
CA ASP A 978 32.98 -88.35 24.67
C ASP A 978 31.74 -89.19 25.03
N GLY A 979 31.85 -90.51 24.78
CA GLY A 979 30.75 -91.47 24.92
C GLY A 979 29.91 -91.66 23.66
N GLY A 980 30.16 -90.90 22.59
CA GLY A 980 29.54 -91.10 21.28
C GLY A 980 30.25 -92.15 20.40
N ALA A 981 29.60 -92.49 19.29
CA ALA A 981 30.10 -93.42 18.29
C ALA A 981 30.86 -92.70 17.15
N LEU A 982 31.87 -93.35 16.57
CA LEU A 982 32.56 -92.90 15.36
C LEU A 982 32.02 -93.65 14.13
N LEU A 983 31.44 -92.96 13.16
CA LEU A 983 30.87 -93.53 11.93
C LEU A 983 31.52 -92.87 10.70
N ILE A 984 32.63 -93.46 10.20
CA ILE A 984 33.53 -92.80 9.26
C ILE A 984 33.65 -93.58 7.94
N GLY A 985 33.19 -92.98 6.85
CA GLY A 985 33.15 -93.60 5.52
C GLY A 985 32.00 -94.59 5.34
N GLN A 986 31.93 -95.17 4.16
CA GLN A 986 30.83 -96.04 3.72
C GLN A 986 31.36 -97.35 3.14
N GLU A 987 30.74 -98.48 3.52
CA GLU A 987 31.13 -99.84 3.12
C GLU A 987 31.23 -100.01 1.59
N THR A 988 30.14 -99.67 0.90
CA THR A 988 29.98 -99.69 -0.56
C THR A 988 30.38 -98.37 -1.23
N GLY A 989 30.96 -97.43 -0.49
CA GLY A 989 31.41 -96.14 -1.00
C GLY A 989 32.63 -96.23 -1.92
N THR A 990 32.81 -95.19 -2.74
CA THR A 990 34.05 -94.98 -3.50
C THR A 990 35.27 -94.84 -2.58
N ALA A 991 36.49 -94.93 -3.14
CA ALA A 991 37.73 -94.77 -2.36
C ALA A 991 37.82 -93.44 -1.60
N LEU A 992 37.18 -92.37 -2.10
CA LEU A 992 37.09 -91.07 -1.44
C LEU A 992 36.06 -91.06 -0.29
N GLN A 993 35.00 -91.87 -0.38
CA GLN A 993 33.97 -92.05 0.66
C GLN A 993 34.40 -93.04 1.75
N LYS A 994 35.71 -93.14 1.99
CA LYS A 994 36.35 -94.01 2.96
C LYS A 994 37.39 -93.20 3.76
N ILE A 995 37.83 -93.72 4.90
CA ILE A 995 38.99 -93.17 5.62
C ILE A 995 40.28 -93.57 4.90
N ASP A 996 41.26 -92.68 4.83
CA ASP A 996 42.62 -93.03 4.38
C ASP A 996 43.65 -92.13 5.06
N VAL A 997 44.25 -92.58 6.18
CA VAL A 997 45.14 -91.76 7.03
C VAL A 997 46.46 -92.43 7.38
N LEU A 998 47.50 -91.64 7.67
CA LEU A 998 48.85 -92.13 8.00
C LEU A 998 48.87 -92.90 9.33
N SER A 999 48.21 -92.36 10.37
CA SER A 999 47.95 -93.04 11.63
C SER A 999 46.66 -92.50 12.25
N LEU A 1000 46.10 -93.27 13.19
CA LEU A 1000 44.89 -92.92 13.92
C LEU A 1000 45.14 -93.14 15.42
N THR A 1001 44.70 -92.22 16.27
CA THR A 1001 44.72 -92.30 17.73
C THR A 1001 43.30 -92.06 18.23
N VAL A 1002 42.78 -92.90 19.13
CA VAL A 1002 41.39 -92.80 19.61
C VAL A 1002 41.34 -92.79 21.14
N PRO A 1003 41.51 -91.62 21.80
CA PRO A 1003 41.57 -91.54 23.25
C PRO A 1003 40.24 -91.87 23.96
N LYS A 1004 39.09 -91.62 23.30
CA LYS A 1004 37.75 -91.79 23.88
C LYS A 1004 36.70 -92.01 22.77
N ALA A 1005 35.86 -93.03 22.90
CA ALA A 1005 34.71 -93.35 22.03
C ALA A 1005 33.91 -94.49 22.68
N SER A 1006 32.59 -94.60 22.45
CA SER A 1006 31.81 -95.79 22.90
C SER A 1006 31.78 -96.93 21.89
N SER A 1007 31.93 -96.63 20.59
CA SER A 1007 32.06 -97.60 19.50
C SER A 1007 32.62 -96.93 18.24
N ALA A 1008 33.08 -97.71 17.26
CA ALA A 1008 33.35 -97.20 15.92
C ALA A 1008 32.93 -98.19 14.82
N ARG A 1009 32.46 -97.64 13.70
CA ARG A 1009 32.28 -98.32 12.42
C ARG A 1009 32.94 -97.47 11.36
N MET A 1010 34.05 -97.96 10.80
CA MET A 1010 34.91 -97.20 9.90
C MET A 1010 35.20 -98.03 8.65
N PHE A 1011 35.31 -97.39 7.48
CA PHE A 1011 35.52 -98.09 6.20
C PHE A 1011 36.65 -97.40 5.44
N GLY A 1012 37.70 -98.13 5.07
CA GLY A 1012 38.89 -97.57 4.41
C GLY A 1012 40.23 -98.14 4.89
N THR A 1013 41.26 -97.30 4.89
CA THR A 1013 42.66 -97.62 5.19
C THR A 1013 43.22 -96.78 6.35
N VAL A 1014 44.09 -97.38 7.14
CA VAL A 1014 44.95 -96.68 8.12
C VAL A 1014 46.38 -97.22 7.96
N ALA A 1015 47.38 -96.33 7.92
CA ALA A 1015 48.77 -96.67 7.58
C ALA A 1015 48.91 -97.49 6.28
N GLY A 1016 48.04 -97.22 5.29
CA GLY A 1016 48.00 -97.91 4.00
C GLY A 1016 47.46 -99.35 4.03
N LYS A 1017 46.82 -99.81 5.11
CA LYS A 1017 46.32 -101.18 5.28
C LYS A 1017 44.80 -101.24 5.37
N THR A 1018 44.21 -102.20 4.67
CA THR A 1018 42.75 -102.43 4.57
C THR A 1018 42.20 -103.41 5.60
N ASP A 1019 42.90 -104.52 5.85
CA ASP A 1019 42.28 -105.70 6.49
C ASP A 1019 42.88 -106.05 7.87
N ALA A 1020 44.21 -105.95 8.02
CA ALA A 1020 44.91 -106.31 9.24
C ALA A 1020 45.86 -105.18 9.70
N LEU A 1021 45.46 -104.44 10.74
CA LEU A 1021 46.35 -103.56 11.49
C LEU A 1021 46.90 -104.29 12.72
N ALA A 1022 48.22 -104.15 12.94
CA ALA A 1022 48.81 -104.48 14.24
C ALA A 1022 48.25 -103.52 15.30
N ALA A 1023 47.91 -104.05 16.48
CA ALA A 1023 47.33 -103.27 17.59
C ALA A 1023 48.27 -102.19 18.19
N SER A 1024 49.50 -102.07 17.68
CA SER A 1024 50.45 -100.98 17.98
C SER A 1024 50.37 -99.79 17.02
N ALA A 1025 49.55 -99.86 15.97
CA ALA A 1025 49.41 -98.79 14.97
C ALA A 1025 48.29 -97.78 15.30
N ILE A 1026 47.49 -98.04 16.34
CA ILE A 1026 46.46 -97.14 16.87
C ILE A 1026 46.56 -97.15 18.39
N ASP A 1027 46.81 -95.99 18.99
CA ASP A 1027 46.80 -95.85 20.45
C ASP A 1027 45.39 -95.50 20.95
N SER A 1028 44.92 -96.28 21.93
CA SER A 1028 43.58 -96.19 22.51
C SER A 1028 43.45 -97.01 23.81
N PRO A 1029 42.75 -96.50 24.84
CA PRO A 1029 42.46 -97.28 26.05
C PRO A 1029 41.34 -98.32 25.87
N LEU A 1030 40.63 -98.34 24.73
CA LEU A 1030 39.30 -98.95 24.57
C LEU A 1030 39.33 -100.46 24.23
N ARG A 1031 40.14 -101.24 24.94
CA ARG A 1031 40.46 -102.66 24.62
C ARG A 1031 39.31 -103.68 24.82
N ALA A 1032 38.05 -103.24 24.92
CA ALA A 1032 36.93 -104.07 25.39
C ALA A 1032 35.56 -103.82 24.72
N ALA A 1033 35.44 -102.94 23.71
CA ALA A 1033 34.18 -102.66 23.00
C ALA A 1033 34.23 -103.15 21.53
N PRO A 1034 33.08 -103.44 20.88
CA PRO A 1034 33.06 -103.90 19.50
C PRO A 1034 33.34 -102.74 18.52
N TYR A 1035 34.56 -102.71 17.99
CA TYR A 1035 34.96 -101.84 16.89
C TYR A 1035 34.91 -102.59 15.56
N PHE A 1036 34.56 -101.88 14.48
CA PHE A 1036 34.53 -102.43 13.14
C PHE A 1036 35.34 -101.56 12.18
N ILE A 1037 36.35 -102.14 11.53
CA ILE A 1037 37.01 -101.56 10.37
C ILE A 1037 36.68 -102.46 9.17
N ASN A 1038 36.11 -101.90 8.10
CA ASN A 1038 35.64 -102.66 6.93
C ASN A 1038 34.68 -103.82 7.28
N ASN A 1039 33.80 -103.61 8.27
CA ASN A 1039 32.94 -104.61 8.91
C ASN A 1039 33.67 -105.82 9.57
N THR A 1040 35.00 -105.86 9.58
CA THR A 1040 35.79 -106.81 10.38
C THR A 1040 35.75 -106.40 11.86
N PRO A 1041 35.32 -107.28 12.79
CA PRO A 1041 35.42 -107.01 14.22
C PRO A 1041 36.89 -106.85 14.64
N TRP A 1042 37.20 -105.76 15.32
CA TRP A 1042 38.56 -105.39 15.69
C TRP A 1042 38.74 -105.47 17.21
N GLY A 1043 39.67 -106.31 17.67
CA GLY A 1043 39.85 -106.66 19.07
C GLY A 1043 41.29 -107.11 19.40
N PRO A 1044 41.61 -107.40 20.68
CA PRO A 1044 43.00 -107.38 21.16
C PRO A 1044 43.96 -108.41 20.53
N THR A 1045 43.50 -109.63 20.24
CA THR A 1045 44.35 -110.72 19.71
C THR A 1045 43.54 -111.77 18.94
N GLN A 1046 43.53 -111.74 17.61
CA GLN A 1046 43.44 -112.90 16.69
C GLN A 1046 43.42 -112.45 15.22
N GLU A 1047 44.05 -113.22 14.33
CA GLU A 1047 43.61 -113.28 12.93
C GLU A 1047 42.34 -114.12 12.85
N VAL A 1048 41.34 -113.70 12.07
CA VAL A 1048 40.16 -114.53 11.79
C VAL A 1048 39.81 -114.49 10.31
N SER A 1049 39.80 -115.66 9.68
CA SER A 1049 39.38 -115.81 8.28
C SER A 1049 37.86 -115.89 8.13
N ARG A 1050 37.39 -115.27 7.04
CA ARG A 1050 36.06 -115.32 6.41
C ARG A 1050 35.17 -116.54 6.74
N VAL A 1051 33.95 -116.27 7.24
CA VAL A 1051 32.78 -117.17 7.12
C VAL A 1051 31.58 -116.37 6.57
N ALA A 1052 30.68 -117.03 5.85
CA ALA A 1052 29.58 -116.39 5.09
C ALA A 1052 28.19 -116.60 5.73
N ALA A 1053 27.19 -115.90 5.19
CA ALA A 1053 25.84 -115.77 5.75
C ALA A 1053 24.88 -116.95 5.46
N THR A 1054 23.73 -116.95 6.14
CA THR A 1054 22.51 -117.75 5.82
C THR A 1054 21.26 -116.89 6.04
N VAL A 1055 20.21 -117.12 5.24
CA VAL A 1055 18.90 -116.43 5.29
C VAL A 1055 17.78 -117.44 5.57
N VAL A 1056 16.72 -117.02 6.28
CA VAL A 1056 15.43 -117.75 6.36
C VAL A 1056 14.26 -116.75 6.27
N VAL A 1057 13.14 -117.17 5.68
CA VAL A 1057 11.92 -116.37 5.41
C VAL A 1057 10.67 -117.10 5.92
N VAL A 1058 9.68 -116.38 6.47
CA VAL A 1058 8.33 -116.92 6.78
C VAL A 1058 7.24 -115.86 6.49
N VAL A 1059 6.18 -116.28 5.79
CA VAL A 1059 4.99 -115.52 5.32
C VAL A 1059 3.85 -116.57 5.20
N PRO A 1060 2.61 -116.39 5.73
CA PRO A 1060 1.61 -115.52 5.10
C PRO A 1060 0.50 -114.89 6.01
N VAL A 1061 -0.48 -114.32 5.31
CA VAL A 1061 -1.79 -113.68 5.64
C VAL A 1061 -2.89 -114.66 6.16
N PRO A 1062 -4.13 -114.22 6.57
CA PRO A 1062 -4.76 -112.90 6.38
C PRO A 1062 -5.54 -112.25 7.55
N SER A 1063 -5.68 -110.90 7.52
CA SER A 1063 -6.80 -110.17 8.15
C SER A 1063 -6.98 -108.74 7.58
N THR A 1064 -8.19 -108.43 7.12
CA THR A 1064 -8.74 -107.08 6.83
C THR A 1064 -9.87 -106.76 7.84
N PRO A 1065 -10.44 -105.54 7.89
CA PRO A 1065 -9.98 -104.20 7.47
C PRO A 1065 -9.83 -103.22 8.68
N GLY A 1066 -9.34 -101.99 8.47
CA GLY A 1066 -8.97 -101.07 9.56
C GLY A 1066 -10.00 -99.98 9.94
N VAL A 1067 -9.67 -99.17 10.96
CA VAL A 1067 -10.15 -97.80 11.20
C VAL A 1067 -9.15 -96.98 12.06
N THR A 1068 -9.33 -95.67 12.05
CA THR A 1068 -8.49 -94.58 12.61
C THR A 1068 -8.46 -94.44 14.15
N SER A 1069 -7.40 -93.83 14.68
CA SER A 1069 -7.50 -92.82 15.76
C SER A 1069 -6.28 -91.87 15.76
N LEU A 1070 -6.39 -90.69 16.40
CA LEU A 1070 -5.37 -89.64 16.44
C LEU A 1070 -4.62 -89.55 17.79
N PHE A 1071 -3.32 -89.22 17.69
CA PHE A 1071 -2.41 -88.60 18.67
C PHE A 1071 -2.72 -88.60 20.18
N THR A 1072 -1.77 -89.18 20.94
CA THR A 1072 -1.50 -88.93 22.38
C THR A 1072 0.02 -88.73 22.55
N GLY A 1073 0.58 -88.14 23.62
CA GLY A 1073 -0.01 -87.64 24.88
C GLY A 1073 0.89 -86.60 25.59
N THR A 1074 0.77 -86.46 26.92
CA THR A 1074 1.21 -85.30 27.73
C THR A 1074 2.37 -85.61 28.72
N VAL A 1075 2.68 -84.76 29.73
CA VAL A 1075 3.50 -83.51 29.76
C VAL A 1075 4.22 -83.47 31.15
N THR A 1076 5.17 -82.53 31.35
CA THR A 1076 5.70 -81.93 32.63
C THR A 1076 7.18 -82.24 32.95
N SER A 1077 7.96 -81.36 33.60
CA SER A 1077 7.67 -80.05 34.22
C SER A 1077 8.80 -79.01 34.01
N ALA A 1078 8.44 -77.74 33.76
CA ALA A 1078 9.25 -76.52 33.90
C ALA A 1078 8.30 -75.30 33.83
N GLY A 1079 8.68 -74.14 34.39
CA GLY A 1079 7.80 -72.95 34.44
C GLY A 1079 8.47 -71.65 34.00
N LEU A 1080 7.65 -70.70 33.52
CA LEU A 1080 7.99 -69.36 33.00
C LEU A 1080 8.80 -69.35 31.69
N THR A 1081 8.48 -68.62 30.63
CA THR A 1081 7.24 -67.93 30.17
C THR A 1081 7.31 -67.80 28.62
N PRO A 1082 6.20 -67.66 27.88
CA PRO A 1082 6.18 -67.98 26.44
C PRO A 1082 6.19 -66.79 25.47
N ASN A 1083 6.77 -66.96 24.27
CA ASN A 1083 6.06 -66.72 23.00
C ASN A 1083 6.82 -67.27 21.77
N ALA A 1084 6.18 -68.12 20.95
CA ALA A 1084 6.64 -68.52 19.61
C ALA A 1084 5.56 -69.28 18.84
N LEU A 1085 5.32 -68.93 17.56
CA LEU A 1085 4.66 -69.80 16.57
C LEU A 1085 4.95 -69.30 15.14
N ALA A 1086 5.15 -70.21 14.17
CA ALA A 1086 5.35 -69.87 12.75
C ALA A 1086 5.00 -71.03 11.80
N ALA A 1087 4.43 -70.69 10.63
CA ALA A 1087 3.93 -71.59 9.56
C ALA A 1087 2.78 -72.54 9.97
N TYR A 1088 1.85 -72.97 9.10
CA TYR A 1088 1.66 -72.83 7.64
C TYR A 1088 0.39 -71.96 7.33
N ALA A 1089 -0.29 -71.88 6.17
CA ALA A 1089 -0.37 -72.71 4.95
C ALA A 1089 -0.68 -71.92 3.64
N ALA A 1090 -1.40 -72.56 2.71
CA ALA A 1090 -1.65 -72.22 1.31
C ALA A 1090 -3.13 -71.81 1.02
N PRO A 1091 -3.47 -71.33 -0.20
CA PRO A 1091 -4.85 -71.04 -0.63
C PRO A 1091 -5.52 -72.21 -1.41
N GLN A 1092 -6.85 -72.33 -1.35
CA GLN A 1092 -7.80 -72.49 -2.49
C GLN A 1092 -9.21 -72.96 -2.07
N VAL A 1093 -10.25 -72.44 -2.77
CA VAL A 1093 -11.55 -73.08 -3.16
C VAL A 1093 -12.38 -73.77 -2.05
N LEU A 1094 -13.63 -73.36 -1.74
CA LEU A 1094 -14.79 -73.44 -2.64
C LEU A 1094 -15.94 -72.45 -2.29
N THR A 1095 -16.84 -72.23 -3.26
CA THR A 1095 -17.99 -71.33 -3.29
C THR A 1095 -19.15 -71.67 -2.34
N LEU A 1096 -19.91 -70.63 -1.93
CA LEU A 1096 -21.33 -70.55 -2.31
C LEU A 1096 -21.80 -69.09 -2.52
N ALA A 1097 -23.10 -68.84 -2.71
CA ALA A 1097 -23.60 -67.81 -3.64
C ALA A 1097 -24.89 -67.10 -3.20
N GLY A 1098 -25.06 -65.86 -3.68
CA GLY A 1098 -26.29 -65.04 -3.58
C GLY A 1098 -26.36 -64.17 -2.32
N ALA A 1099 -26.79 -62.89 -2.37
CA ALA A 1099 -27.08 -61.95 -3.47
C ALA A 1099 -26.54 -60.56 -3.04
N GLY A 1100 -26.23 -59.55 -3.87
CA GLY A 1100 -26.86 -59.04 -5.10
C GLY A 1100 -27.40 -57.62 -4.81
N ALA A 1101 -27.09 -56.55 -5.57
CA ALA A 1101 -26.31 -56.42 -6.79
C ALA A 1101 -25.65 -55.02 -6.94
N GLN A 1102 -24.78 -54.87 -7.95
CA GLN A 1102 -24.29 -53.60 -8.55
C GLN A 1102 -25.33 -53.04 -9.55
N PRO A 1103 -25.21 -51.81 -10.13
CA PRO A 1103 -24.04 -50.92 -10.31
C PRO A 1103 -24.25 -49.51 -9.69
N GLU A 1104 -23.58 -48.39 -10.00
CA GLU A 1104 -22.61 -48.02 -11.06
C GLU A 1104 -21.60 -46.93 -10.60
N VAL A 1105 -20.78 -46.38 -11.50
CA VAL A 1105 -19.61 -45.52 -11.27
C VAL A 1105 -19.83 -44.09 -11.79
N LEU A 1106 -19.42 -43.03 -11.05
CA LEU A 1106 -18.53 -41.96 -11.59
C LEU A 1106 -17.98 -40.93 -10.55
N SER A 1107 -16.70 -40.57 -10.75
CA SER A 1107 -16.01 -39.28 -10.48
C SER A 1107 -16.03 -38.54 -9.12
N THR A 1108 -14.81 -38.42 -8.56
CA THR A 1108 -14.14 -37.19 -8.01
C THR A 1108 -14.74 -36.39 -6.85
N GLY A 1109 -13.96 -36.19 -5.77
CA GLY A 1109 -14.21 -35.13 -4.77
C GLY A 1109 -13.29 -35.16 -3.53
N SER A 1110 -12.35 -34.21 -3.48
CA SER A 1110 -11.42 -33.82 -2.39
C SER A 1110 -11.89 -33.81 -0.92
N GLY A 1111 -10.95 -33.99 0.02
CA GLY A 1111 -11.03 -33.60 1.45
C GLY A 1111 -11.06 -34.81 2.42
N MET A 1112 -10.03 -35.14 3.21
CA MET A 1112 -9.33 -34.45 4.30
C MET A 1112 -10.16 -34.11 5.56
N GLY A 1113 -9.78 -34.71 6.70
CA GLY A 1113 -10.16 -34.31 8.06
C GLY A 1113 -11.53 -34.82 8.54
N GLY A 1114 -11.72 -35.15 9.82
CA GLY A 1114 -10.76 -35.16 10.94
C GLY A 1114 -11.45 -35.50 12.27
N SER A 1115 -10.65 -35.86 13.29
CA SER A 1115 -11.10 -35.98 14.68
C SER A 1115 -11.59 -34.61 15.23
N GLY A 1116 -12.49 -34.52 16.22
CA GLY A 1116 -12.98 -35.55 17.13
C GLY A 1116 -12.40 -35.33 18.55
N MET A 1117 -13.28 -35.09 19.53
CA MET A 1117 -12.99 -34.68 20.92
C MET A 1117 -12.40 -33.26 21.09
N GLY A 1118 -12.61 -32.54 22.21
CA GLY A 1118 -13.57 -32.78 23.29
C GLY A 1118 -13.00 -32.62 24.71
N GLY A 1119 -13.53 -31.67 25.49
CA GLY A 1119 -13.19 -31.39 26.90
C GLY A 1119 -12.71 -29.94 27.09
N SER A 1120 -13.27 -29.07 27.95
CA SER A 1120 -13.71 -29.16 29.36
C SER A 1120 -12.63 -28.66 30.33
N ALA A 1121 -12.87 -27.78 31.31
CA ALA A 1121 -14.00 -26.86 31.57
C ALA A 1121 -13.57 -25.81 32.62
N GLY A 1122 -14.31 -24.70 32.76
CA GLY A 1122 -14.12 -23.71 33.83
C GLY A 1122 -15.26 -22.70 33.86
N ALA A 1123 -15.89 -22.48 35.02
CA ALA A 1123 -17.15 -21.74 35.13
C ALA A 1123 -17.00 -20.36 35.80
N GLY A 1124 -17.83 -19.41 35.36
CA GLY A 1124 -18.01 -18.08 35.96
C GLY A 1124 -19.39 -17.53 35.59
N THR A 1125 -20.12 -16.96 36.54
CA THR A 1125 -21.58 -16.74 36.43
C THR A 1125 -21.96 -15.28 36.17
N ALA A 1126 -22.67 -15.04 35.05
CA ALA A 1126 -23.99 -14.38 34.90
C ALA A 1126 -24.36 -13.09 35.71
N PRO A 1127 -25.40 -12.33 35.28
CA PRO A 1127 -25.86 -12.01 33.93
C PRO A 1127 -26.15 -10.50 33.74
N GLY A 1128 -26.52 -10.05 32.54
CA GLY A 1128 -26.95 -8.66 32.31
C GLY A 1128 -27.57 -8.40 30.93
N THR A 1129 -28.81 -8.85 30.68
CA THR A 1129 -29.51 -8.60 29.41
C THR A 1129 -31.01 -8.34 29.59
N THR A 1130 -31.47 -7.22 29.05
CA THR A 1130 -32.88 -6.87 28.81
C THR A 1130 -32.95 -6.03 27.53
N ARG A 1131 -33.91 -6.09 26.62
CA ARG A 1131 -35.01 -7.02 26.24
C ARG A 1131 -35.89 -6.18 25.29
N ALA A 1132 -36.14 -6.67 24.08
CA ALA A 1132 -37.20 -6.24 23.13
C ALA A 1132 -37.13 -4.80 22.54
N GLY A 1133 -37.56 -4.67 21.28
CA GLY A 1133 -37.58 -3.38 20.55
C GLY A 1133 -37.98 -3.47 19.06
N ALA A 1134 -39.17 -4.01 18.79
CA ALA A 1134 -40.00 -3.88 17.56
C ALA A 1134 -39.38 -3.80 16.13
N GLN A 1135 -39.88 -4.66 15.22
CA GLN A 1135 -39.95 -4.34 13.78
C GLN A 1135 -40.90 -3.15 13.53
N PRO A 1136 -40.77 -2.51 12.35
CA PRO A 1136 -41.94 -2.46 11.47
C PRO A 1136 -41.64 -2.89 10.01
N GLU A 1137 -42.60 -3.58 9.39
CA GLU A 1137 -42.67 -3.71 7.93
C GLU A 1137 -43.40 -2.49 7.33
N VAL A 1138 -42.90 -1.93 6.23
CA VAL A 1138 -43.69 -1.09 5.29
C VAL A 1138 -43.24 -1.41 3.85
N LEU A 1139 -44.20 -1.38 2.92
CA LEU A 1139 -44.12 -1.88 1.55
C LEU A 1139 -44.07 -0.76 0.49
N THR A 1140 -43.05 -0.74 -0.37
CA THR A 1140 -43.01 -0.05 -1.68
C THR A 1140 -42.10 -0.83 -2.65
N THR A 1141 -42.49 -1.42 -3.79
CA THR A 1141 -43.15 -0.93 -5.03
C THR A 1141 -42.25 -0.34 -6.15
N GLY A 1142 -41.19 -1.06 -6.54
CA GLY A 1142 -40.58 -1.06 -7.90
C GLY A 1142 -39.91 0.25 -8.40
N PRO A 1143 -39.56 0.34 -9.71
CA PRO A 1143 -39.44 -0.70 -10.74
C PRO A 1143 -38.00 -0.86 -11.30
N ALA A 1144 -37.75 -1.88 -12.13
CA ALA A 1144 -36.47 -2.06 -12.83
C ALA A 1144 -36.52 -1.48 -14.27
N PRO A 1145 -35.48 -0.78 -14.76
CA PRO A 1145 -35.39 -0.33 -16.15
C PRO A 1145 -34.82 -1.44 -17.05
N SER A 1146 -35.54 -1.76 -18.12
CA SER A 1146 -35.09 -2.63 -19.21
C SER A 1146 -34.89 -1.80 -20.48
N VAL A 1147 -33.67 -1.75 -21.03
CA VAL A 1147 -33.42 -1.31 -22.41
C VAL A 1147 -32.37 -2.22 -23.06
N THR A 1148 -32.79 -2.97 -24.08
CA THR A 1148 -31.90 -3.67 -25.02
C THR A 1148 -31.44 -2.71 -26.12
N GLY A 1149 -30.16 -2.74 -26.51
CA GLY A 1149 -29.62 -1.80 -27.52
C GLY A 1149 -28.45 -2.34 -28.35
N ASN A 1150 -28.78 -3.08 -29.42
CA ASN A 1150 -27.98 -3.34 -30.63
C ASN A 1150 -26.67 -4.17 -30.54
N GLN A 1151 -26.31 -4.76 -31.69
CA GLN A 1151 -25.04 -5.40 -31.99
C GLN A 1151 -24.34 -4.67 -33.15
N GLN A 1152 -23.05 -4.98 -33.36
CA GLN A 1152 -22.18 -4.57 -34.48
C GLN A 1152 -21.80 -3.06 -34.44
N THR A 1153 -20.60 -2.64 -34.84
CA THR A 1153 -19.57 -3.32 -35.66
C THR A 1153 -18.14 -3.00 -35.16
N GLU A 1154 -17.12 -3.52 -35.87
CA GLU A 1154 -15.74 -2.98 -36.01
C GLU A 1154 -14.71 -3.11 -34.86
N LYS A 1155 -13.75 -4.03 -35.10
CA LYS A 1155 -12.29 -3.73 -34.99
C LYS A 1155 -11.98 -2.63 -36.02
N GLU A 1156 -11.03 -1.72 -35.84
CA GLU A 1156 -9.57 -1.97 -35.93
C GLU A 1156 -8.78 -0.68 -35.56
N GLU A 1157 -7.49 -0.83 -35.27
CA GLU A 1157 -6.39 0.19 -35.29
C GLU A 1157 -6.53 1.62 -34.70
N ALA A 1158 -5.88 1.78 -33.53
CA ALA A 1158 -4.75 2.70 -33.29
C ALA A 1158 -4.88 4.23 -33.44
N ARG A 1159 -4.76 4.93 -32.29
CA ARG A 1159 -3.62 5.83 -32.06
C ARG A 1159 -3.21 5.89 -30.59
#